data_AF-A0AAV9BEX7-F1
#
_entry.id   AF-A0AAV9BEX7-F1
#
_cell.length_a   1.000
_cell.length_b   1.000
_cell.length_c   1.000
_cell.angle_alpha   90.00
_cell.angle_beta   90.00
_cell.angle_gamma   90.00
#
_symmetry.space_group_name_H-M   'P 1'
#
loop_
_entity.id
_entity.type
_entity.pdbx_description
1 polymer ?
#
loop_
_entity_poly.entity_id
_entity_poly.type
_entity_poly.pdbx_seq_one_letter_code
_entity_poly.pdbx_strand_id
1 'polypeptide(L)'
;MSSEDPDRPIIYPLIHPTQSVSPFALLDSLITVARRVSYHHNTSPVHRLILRNVSRRVSLLLAFLEQISTVHSPALLALSDLFVSLQKLELAMRACSRRGATLHTLMKSARVADDLRVSTREIATALDVLLPSRASALEVREEEAWDLARLVADQSASASFSTDPSDRRVFDDVVTIIGGFDRRVLPDEAVLRRVLDRLGIRSWADCDVEVSFLKTQIGCAGSGEAELLSSLAGLMCYCRVVLFDRYECRKTMARRTDDNGVCAIEDLQCPISLELMLDPVTVSTGQTYDRASIKRWMRAGNLTCPVTGERLASTDLVPNLALKNLIRQFYPKSSKPNPNPNPNPIRSRAASEAMRMTARHIVSKLAHGTGRRERDKAAYEARSLTKSSTYNCDSLIKAGSVPPLLNLLSDENAIAAIMHLSKQARGRTAIFECGGLDPIIRSLNDNPTHQAAAIVFYMSSVEEYRKSIGETEGAISGLVELVRRGSARARRSAVAALFGLIYCDGNLKRVIAAGGVEALIGVLRASYEGEDRIVNDTLAVLVRLAERTEGAEEMRRVASAGAVVVKVMCCASTTRCAKECCVSVLVAMCDNGGAKKVVGELVKMPSLMGALYGILTDGTARASKKARLLLGILHGFGDRMGSSRETMVAVVRVQ
;
A
#
# COMPACT_ATOMS: atom_id res chain seq x y z
N MET A 1 22.62 17.68 9.07
CA MET A 1 22.33 17.18 7.70
C MET A 1 21.06 16.35 7.77
N SER A 2 19.94 17.05 7.72
CA SER A 2 18.58 16.54 7.95
C SER A 2 17.97 16.11 6.63
N SER A 3 17.52 14.85 6.58
CA SER A 3 16.79 14.24 5.47
C SER A 3 15.52 15.02 5.13
N GLU A 4 15.43 15.51 3.90
CA GLU A 4 14.24 16.16 3.34
C GLU A 4 13.05 15.20 3.33
N ASP A 5 11.94 15.61 3.94
CA ASP A 5 10.66 14.88 3.96
C ASP A 5 9.77 15.41 2.81
N PRO A 6 9.50 14.63 1.74
CA PRO A 6 8.82 15.11 0.53
C PRO A 6 7.29 15.29 0.67
N ASP A 7 6.73 14.92 1.83
CA ASP A 7 5.28 14.87 2.12
C ASP A 7 4.73 16.13 2.82
N ARG A 8 5.54 17.15 3.13
CA ARG A 8 5.01 18.47 3.54
C ARG A 8 4.70 19.30 2.29
N PRO A 9 3.57 20.06 2.24
CA PRO A 9 3.58 21.25 1.40
C PRO A 9 4.81 22.02 1.85
N ILE A 10 5.74 22.23 0.92
CA ILE A 10 6.99 22.89 1.22
C ILE A 10 6.65 24.36 1.48
N ILE A 11 6.12 24.64 2.66
CA ILE A 11 6.22 25.94 3.29
C ILE A 11 7.64 25.92 3.84
N TYR A 12 8.63 26.25 3.00
CA TYR A 12 9.87 26.73 3.56
C TYR A 12 9.46 27.96 4.37
N PRO A 13 9.61 27.97 5.71
CA PRO A 13 9.38 29.19 6.45
C PRO A 13 10.30 30.24 5.84
N LEU A 14 9.72 31.33 5.33
CA LEU A 14 10.52 32.45 4.85
C LEU A 14 11.44 32.86 5.99
N ILE A 15 12.74 32.86 5.74
CA ILE A 15 13.70 33.27 6.75
C ILE A 15 13.68 34.80 6.75
N HIS A 16 13.11 35.38 7.80
CA HIS A 16 13.17 36.81 8.05
C HIS A 16 14.47 37.12 8.81
N PRO A 17 15.38 37.92 8.25
CA PRO A 17 16.57 38.35 8.96
C PRO A 17 16.21 39.06 10.26
N THR A 18 16.93 38.77 11.35
CA THR A 18 16.73 39.46 12.63
C THR A 18 17.37 40.85 12.56
N GLN A 19 16.93 41.78 13.42
CA GLN A 19 17.52 43.13 13.51
C GLN A 19 19.01 43.11 13.91
N SER A 20 19.52 41.98 14.42
CA SER A 20 20.91 41.75 14.83
C SER A 20 21.76 41.02 13.78
N VAL A 21 21.26 40.80 12.56
CA VAL A 21 21.98 40.02 11.54
C VAL A 21 23.24 40.77 11.08
N SER A 22 24.35 40.05 10.90
CA SER A 22 25.57 40.64 10.35
C SER A 22 25.35 41.10 8.90
N PRO A 23 25.71 42.35 8.53
CA PRO A 23 25.55 42.87 7.18
C PRO A 23 26.22 41.98 6.12
N PHE A 24 27.41 41.46 6.41
CA PHE A 24 28.16 40.57 5.52
C PHE A 24 27.47 39.21 5.35
N ALA A 25 26.95 38.64 6.44
CA ALA A 25 26.22 37.37 6.39
C ALA A 25 24.90 37.48 5.62
N LEU A 26 24.21 38.63 5.73
CA LEU A 26 23.01 38.91 4.95
C LEU A 26 23.33 39.05 3.46
N LEU A 27 24.36 39.81 3.11
CA LEU A 27 24.80 39.99 1.72
C LEU A 27 25.18 38.65 1.06
N ASP A 28 25.98 37.82 1.75
CA ASP A 28 26.38 36.49 1.26
C ASP A 28 25.16 35.55 1.07
N SER A 29 24.21 35.58 2.01
CA SER A 29 22.95 34.83 1.90
C SER A 29 22.11 35.31 0.70
N LEU A 30 22.09 36.61 0.45
CA LEU A 30 21.34 37.23 -0.64
C LEU A 30 21.95 36.89 -2.00
N ILE A 31 23.27 36.98 -2.14
CA ILE A 31 24.02 36.49 -3.31
C ILE A 31 23.72 34.99 -3.54
N THR A 32 23.71 34.19 -2.47
CA THR A 32 23.43 32.75 -2.57
C THR A 32 22.02 32.45 -3.08
N VAL A 33 20.99 33.16 -2.61
CA VAL A 33 19.62 33.02 -3.14
C VAL A 33 19.54 33.54 -4.58
N ALA A 34 20.14 34.70 -4.88
CA ALA A 34 20.14 35.29 -6.22
C ALA A 34 20.83 34.37 -7.26
N ARG A 35 21.92 33.70 -6.89
CA ARG A 35 22.56 32.66 -7.73
C ARG A 35 21.63 31.49 -8.01
N ARG A 36 20.92 30.99 -7.00
CA ARG A 36 19.97 29.87 -7.17
C ARG A 36 18.81 30.23 -8.09
N VAL A 37 18.31 31.46 -8.02
CA VAL A 37 17.24 31.96 -8.92
C VAL A 37 17.77 32.21 -10.35
N SER A 38 18.98 32.76 -10.47
CA SER A 38 19.62 33.08 -11.76
C SER A 38 19.97 31.82 -12.55
N TYR A 39 20.55 30.82 -11.88
CA TYR A 39 20.96 29.56 -12.49
C TYR A 39 19.88 28.47 -12.39
N HIS A 40 18.64 28.84 -12.06
CA HIS A 40 17.54 27.88 -11.99
C HIS A 40 17.29 27.26 -13.36
N HIS A 41 17.55 25.96 -13.49
CA HIS A 41 17.22 25.22 -14.70
C HIS A 41 15.70 25.07 -14.82
N ASN A 42 15.07 25.99 -15.54
CA ASN A 42 13.64 25.94 -15.75
C ASN A 42 13.26 24.78 -16.69
N THR A 43 12.82 23.69 -16.10
CA THR A 43 12.25 22.52 -16.80
C THR A 43 10.74 22.63 -17.01
N SER A 44 10.10 23.68 -16.48
CA SER A 44 8.65 23.83 -16.58
C SER A 44 8.25 24.26 -18.00
N PRO A 45 7.36 23.51 -18.67
CA PRO A 45 6.89 23.87 -19.99
C PRO A 45 5.80 24.97 -19.93
N VAL A 46 5.19 25.18 -18.76
CA VAL A 46 4.22 26.25 -18.47
C VAL A 46 4.97 27.44 -17.85
N HIS A 47 4.51 28.69 -18.10
CA HIS A 47 5.16 29.92 -17.59
C HIS A 47 6.62 30.12 -18.02
N ARG A 48 7.08 29.41 -19.06
CA ARG A 48 8.49 29.41 -19.49
C ARG A 48 9.07 30.83 -19.69
N LEU A 49 8.30 31.71 -20.34
CA LEU A 49 8.74 33.08 -20.61
C LEU A 49 8.82 33.93 -19.33
N ILE A 50 7.80 33.85 -18.46
CA ILE A 50 7.76 34.58 -17.19
C ILE A 50 8.96 34.19 -16.33
N LEU A 51 9.19 32.90 -16.15
CA LEU A 51 10.28 32.37 -15.33
C LEU A 51 11.65 32.75 -15.90
N ARG A 52 11.82 32.71 -17.23
CA ARG A 52 13.06 33.15 -17.89
C ARG A 52 13.33 34.64 -17.67
N ASN A 53 12.29 35.48 -17.75
CA ASN A 53 12.41 36.90 -17.53
C ASN A 53 12.75 37.23 -16.06
N VAL A 54 12.18 36.50 -15.11
CA VAL A 54 12.53 36.60 -13.69
C VAL A 54 14.00 36.22 -13.47
N SER A 55 14.45 35.05 -13.94
CA SER A 55 15.86 34.65 -13.81
C SER A 55 16.80 35.68 -14.43
N ARG A 56 16.50 36.20 -15.63
CA ARG A 56 17.32 37.24 -16.28
C ARG A 56 17.44 38.51 -15.44
N ARG A 57 16.34 39.00 -14.85
CA ARG A 57 16.37 40.19 -13.99
C ARG A 57 17.18 39.94 -12.72
N VAL A 58 17.00 38.77 -12.09
CA VAL A 58 17.75 38.41 -10.90
C VAL A 58 19.25 38.19 -11.21
N SER A 59 19.61 37.80 -12.43
CA SER A 59 21.03 37.75 -12.84
C SER A 59 21.67 39.13 -12.94
N LEU A 60 20.94 40.13 -13.42
CA LEU A 60 21.41 41.53 -13.40
C LEU A 60 21.54 42.05 -11.97
N LEU A 61 20.58 41.70 -11.10
CA LEU A 61 20.66 42.03 -9.68
C LEU A 61 21.85 41.34 -9.00
N LEU A 62 22.12 40.07 -9.32
CA LEU A 62 23.26 39.32 -8.80
C LEU A 62 24.58 40.02 -9.15
N ALA A 63 24.73 40.47 -10.40
CA ALA A 63 25.92 41.21 -10.81
C ALA A 63 26.12 42.51 -9.99
N PHE A 64 25.04 43.22 -9.65
CA PHE A 64 25.13 44.37 -8.73
C PHE A 64 25.52 43.95 -7.31
N LEU A 65 24.88 42.92 -6.76
CA LEU A 65 25.12 42.46 -5.38
C LEU A 65 26.56 41.98 -5.16
N GLU A 66 27.17 41.34 -6.17
CA GLU A 66 28.56 40.88 -6.12
C GLU A 66 29.58 42.03 -6.09
N GLN A 67 29.16 43.25 -6.47
CA GLN A 67 30.01 44.45 -6.44
C GLN A 67 29.98 45.18 -5.10
N ILE A 68 29.06 44.84 -4.19
CA ILE A 68 28.96 45.49 -2.88
C ILE A 68 30.14 45.06 -2.00
N SER A 69 30.94 46.02 -1.53
CA SER A 69 32.09 45.78 -0.65
C SER A 69 31.76 46.00 0.82
N THR A 70 30.97 47.02 1.15
CA THR A 70 30.57 47.34 2.52
C THR A 70 29.09 47.70 2.61
N VAL A 71 28.48 47.39 3.76
CA VAL A 71 27.06 47.59 4.02
C VAL A 71 26.89 48.35 5.33
N HIS A 72 26.23 49.50 5.28
CA HIS A 72 25.92 50.30 6.46
C HIS A 72 24.48 50.07 6.94
N SER A 73 24.22 50.45 8.20
CA SER A 73 22.93 50.22 8.88
C SER A 73 21.68 50.67 8.09
N PRO A 74 21.67 51.82 7.37
CA PRO A 74 20.49 52.26 6.61
C PRO A 74 20.07 51.30 5.48
N ALA A 75 21.00 50.52 4.92
CA ALA A 75 20.71 49.57 3.84
C ALA A 75 20.17 48.22 4.34
N LEU A 76 20.33 47.90 5.62
CA LEU A 76 20.03 46.56 6.16
C LEU A 76 18.57 46.17 6.01
N LEU A 77 17.63 47.11 6.21
CA LEU A 77 16.21 46.83 6.08
C LEU A 77 15.85 46.50 4.62
N ALA A 78 16.30 47.31 3.68
CA ALA A 78 16.02 47.10 2.26
C ALA A 78 16.72 45.83 1.72
N LEU A 79 17.93 45.51 2.17
CA LEU A 79 18.58 44.23 1.86
C LEU A 79 17.84 43.04 2.48
N SER A 80 17.24 43.20 3.66
CA SER A 80 16.43 42.16 4.29
C SER A 80 15.13 41.90 3.51
N ASP A 81 14.46 42.96 3.06
CA ASP A 81 13.27 42.88 2.21
C ASP A 81 13.60 42.26 0.84
N LEU A 82 14.75 42.63 0.27
CA LEU A 82 15.26 42.04 -0.97
C LEU A 82 15.54 40.54 -0.79
N PHE A 83 16.13 40.13 0.33
CA PHE A 83 16.39 38.73 0.66
C PHE A 83 15.09 37.92 0.78
N VAL A 84 14.08 38.44 1.46
CA VAL A 84 12.76 37.78 1.58
C VAL A 84 12.07 37.68 0.21
N SER A 85 12.14 38.74 -0.60
CA SER A 85 11.54 38.78 -1.95
C SER A 85 12.19 37.75 -2.88
N LEU A 86 13.52 37.63 -2.84
CA LEU A 86 14.27 36.62 -3.59
C LEU A 86 13.95 35.20 -3.14
N GLN A 87 13.77 34.96 -1.83
CA GLN A 87 13.31 33.65 -1.33
C GLN A 87 11.91 33.30 -1.87
N LYS A 88 10.97 34.25 -1.86
CA LYS A 88 9.62 34.03 -2.42
C LYS A 88 9.69 33.65 -3.91
N LEU A 89 10.50 34.36 -4.70
CA LEU A 89 10.70 34.03 -6.12
C LEU A 89 11.32 32.64 -6.29
N GLU A 90 12.37 32.32 -5.53
CA GLU A 90 13.03 31.02 -5.58
C GLU A 90 12.05 29.86 -5.29
N LEU A 91 11.19 30.03 -4.29
CA LEU A 91 10.15 29.07 -3.92
C LEU A 91 9.10 28.91 -5.01
N ALA A 92 8.59 30.02 -5.55
CA ALA A 92 7.62 30.00 -6.63
C ALA A 92 8.19 29.32 -7.90
N MET A 93 9.44 29.61 -8.26
CA MET A 93 10.11 28.99 -9.40
C MET A 93 10.32 27.48 -9.20
N ARG A 94 10.73 27.05 -8.01
CA ARG A 94 10.84 25.62 -7.67
C ARG A 94 9.49 24.90 -7.71
N ALA A 95 8.43 25.54 -7.23
CA ALA A 95 7.08 24.99 -7.29
C ALA A 95 6.64 24.76 -8.75
N CYS A 96 6.94 25.70 -9.65
CA CYS A 96 6.63 25.59 -11.08
C CYS A 96 7.43 24.48 -11.78
N SER A 97 8.66 24.23 -11.36
CA SER A 97 9.54 23.18 -11.92
C SER A 97 9.41 21.83 -11.20
N ARG A 98 8.46 21.68 -10.26
CA ARG A 98 8.25 20.43 -9.53
C ARG A 98 7.78 19.34 -10.49
N ARG A 99 8.50 18.23 -10.52
CA ARG A 99 8.18 17.07 -11.35
C ARG A 99 6.78 16.55 -11.02
N GLY A 100 5.92 16.39 -12.04
CA GLY A 100 4.56 15.90 -11.90
C GLY A 100 3.53 16.95 -11.45
N ALA A 101 3.92 18.23 -11.34
CA ALA A 101 3.02 19.30 -10.92
C ALA A 101 2.59 20.20 -12.09
N THR A 102 2.82 19.82 -13.34
CA THR A 102 2.72 20.73 -14.48
C THR A 102 1.28 21.10 -14.80
N LEU A 103 0.37 20.12 -14.84
CA LEU A 103 -1.07 20.36 -15.03
C LEU A 103 -1.64 21.14 -13.85
N HIS A 104 -1.22 20.80 -12.63
CA HIS A 104 -1.65 21.51 -11.43
C HIS A 104 -1.20 22.99 -11.44
N THR A 105 0.05 23.25 -11.86
CA THR A 105 0.60 24.61 -12.02
C THR A 105 -0.16 25.39 -13.09
N LEU A 106 -0.46 24.76 -14.24
CA LEU A 106 -1.29 25.37 -15.28
C LEU A 106 -2.66 25.80 -14.74
N MET A 107 -3.33 24.94 -13.98
CA MET A 107 -4.63 25.28 -13.40
C MET A 107 -4.57 26.39 -12.36
N LYS A 108 -3.37 26.70 -11.84
CA LYS A 108 -3.10 27.80 -10.91
C LYS A 108 -2.39 28.98 -11.58
N SER A 109 -2.36 29.02 -12.91
CA SER A 109 -1.56 29.97 -13.70
C SER A 109 -1.77 31.44 -13.30
N ALA A 110 -3.01 31.85 -13.01
CA ALA A 110 -3.30 33.23 -12.58
C ALA A 110 -2.68 33.56 -11.21
N ARG A 111 -2.77 32.64 -10.24
CA ARG A 111 -2.19 32.82 -8.90
C ARG A 111 -0.67 32.84 -8.95
N VAL A 112 -0.07 31.90 -9.69
CA VAL A 112 1.39 31.82 -9.87
C VAL A 112 1.94 33.09 -10.53
N ALA A 113 1.25 33.60 -11.56
CA ALA A 113 1.64 34.85 -12.20
C ALA A 113 1.54 36.05 -11.25
N ASP A 114 0.51 36.09 -10.41
CA ASP A 114 0.34 37.16 -9.42
C ASP A 114 1.40 37.10 -8.30
N ASP A 115 1.70 35.92 -7.77
CA ASP A 115 2.73 35.72 -6.76
C ASP A 115 4.11 36.17 -7.27
N LEU A 116 4.47 35.77 -8.50
CA LEU A 116 5.71 36.20 -9.15
C LEU A 116 5.75 37.71 -9.41
N ARG A 117 4.60 38.30 -9.78
CA ARG A 117 4.46 39.74 -10.00
C ARG A 117 4.66 40.51 -8.69
N VAL A 118 4.00 40.09 -7.62
CA VAL A 118 4.11 40.71 -6.30
C VAL A 118 5.55 40.66 -5.83
N SER A 119 6.19 39.49 -5.81
CA SER A 119 7.59 39.38 -5.38
C SER A 119 8.57 40.13 -6.28
N THR A 120 8.30 40.26 -7.58
CA THR A 120 9.12 41.09 -8.47
C THR A 120 8.95 42.58 -8.19
N ARG A 121 7.74 43.03 -7.83
CA ARG A 121 7.50 44.43 -7.42
C ARG A 121 8.14 44.74 -6.06
N GLU A 122 8.13 43.80 -5.13
CA GLU A 122 8.82 43.93 -3.84
C GLU A 122 10.33 44.16 -4.04
N ILE A 123 10.96 43.53 -5.04
CA ILE A 123 12.35 43.81 -5.44
C ILE A 123 12.51 45.25 -5.92
N ALA A 124 11.61 45.75 -6.76
CA ALA A 124 11.65 47.14 -7.23
C ALA A 124 11.56 48.12 -6.05
N THR A 125 10.61 47.92 -5.14
CA THR A 125 10.44 48.75 -3.95
C THR A 125 11.68 48.73 -3.06
N ALA A 126 12.29 47.57 -2.84
CA ALA A 126 13.52 47.46 -2.04
C ALA A 126 14.70 48.22 -2.69
N LEU A 127 14.83 48.14 -4.02
CA LEU A 127 15.85 48.89 -4.75
C LEU A 127 15.59 50.40 -4.74
N ASP A 128 14.34 50.84 -4.89
CA ASP A 128 13.97 52.26 -4.82
C ASP A 128 14.29 52.90 -3.46
N VAL A 129 14.32 52.11 -2.38
CA VAL A 129 14.78 52.56 -1.05
C VAL A 129 16.30 52.64 -0.99
N LEU A 130 17.03 51.75 -1.68
CA LEU A 130 18.50 51.73 -1.70
C LEU A 130 19.12 52.80 -2.63
N LEU A 131 18.48 53.09 -3.76
CA LEU A 131 19.01 53.94 -4.83
C LEU A 131 19.16 55.44 -4.48
N PRO A 132 18.42 56.04 -3.52
CA PRO A 132 18.67 57.41 -3.05
C PRO A 132 19.80 57.51 -2.04
N SER A 133 20.17 56.41 -1.37
CA SER A 133 21.17 56.38 -0.29
C SER A 133 22.57 55.92 -0.74
N ARG A 134 22.87 56.01 -2.04
CA ARG A 134 24.05 55.41 -2.71
C ARG A 134 25.39 55.71 -2.05
N ALA A 135 25.58 56.92 -1.53
CA ALA A 135 26.86 57.37 -0.97
C ALA A 135 26.99 57.18 0.56
N SER A 136 25.89 56.84 1.26
CA SER A 136 25.87 56.74 2.74
C SER A 136 25.46 55.37 3.27
N ALA A 137 24.94 54.48 2.41
CA ALA A 137 24.37 53.20 2.82
C ALA A 137 25.12 51.95 2.30
N LEU A 138 25.78 52.03 1.14
CA LEU A 138 26.51 50.92 0.51
C LEU A 138 27.77 51.44 -0.22
N GLU A 139 28.93 50.79 -0.04
CA GLU A 139 30.07 50.99 -0.96
C GLU A 139 30.08 49.87 -2.00
N VAL A 140 30.30 50.25 -3.26
CA VAL A 140 30.32 49.37 -4.42
C VAL A 140 31.65 49.55 -5.13
N ARG A 141 32.26 48.46 -5.59
CA ARG A 141 33.60 48.47 -6.20
C ARG A 141 33.68 49.24 -7.52
N GLU A 142 32.62 49.14 -8.32
CA GLU A 142 32.46 49.81 -9.62
C GLU A 142 31.16 50.63 -9.57
N GLU A 143 31.24 51.96 -9.77
CA GLU A 143 30.06 52.84 -9.64
C GLU A 143 29.00 52.53 -10.70
N GLU A 144 29.40 52.04 -11.88
CA GLU A 144 28.51 51.64 -12.97
C GLU A 144 27.55 50.50 -12.57
N ALA A 145 27.86 49.74 -11.53
CA ALA A 145 26.96 48.71 -11.01
C ALA A 145 25.64 49.31 -10.47
N TRP A 146 25.62 50.59 -10.06
CA TRP A 146 24.38 51.28 -9.69
C TRP A 146 23.42 51.48 -10.86
N ASP A 147 23.93 51.54 -12.10
CA ASP A 147 23.09 51.60 -13.29
C ASP A 147 22.38 50.26 -13.52
N LEU A 148 23.02 49.14 -13.17
CA LEU A 148 22.37 47.82 -13.16
C LEU A 148 21.26 47.74 -12.12
N ALA A 149 21.49 48.24 -10.90
CA ALA A 149 20.46 48.29 -9.87
C ALA A 149 19.26 49.15 -10.29
N ARG A 150 19.51 50.32 -10.91
CA ARG A 150 18.46 51.19 -11.45
C ARG A 150 17.69 50.50 -12.58
N LEU A 151 18.39 49.86 -13.51
CA LEU A 151 17.78 49.12 -14.61
C LEU A 151 16.90 47.98 -14.08
N VAL A 152 17.34 47.25 -13.05
CA VAL A 152 16.53 46.18 -12.44
C VAL A 152 15.29 46.75 -11.75
N ALA A 153 15.40 47.87 -11.04
CA ALA A 153 14.27 48.53 -10.40
C ALA A 153 13.21 48.93 -11.44
N ASP A 154 13.61 49.65 -12.49
CA ASP A 154 12.73 50.08 -13.58
C ASP A 154 12.07 48.88 -14.31
N GLN A 155 12.86 47.85 -14.63
CA GLN A 155 12.37 46.65 -15.30
C GLN A 155 11.43 45.82 -14.43
N SER A 156 11.57 45.89 -13.10
CA SER A 156 10.76 45.14 -12.14
C SER A 156 9.46 45.88 -11.78
N ALA A 157 9.50 47.22 -11.71
CA ALA A 157 8.32 48.06 -11.50
C ALA A 157 7.35 47.99 -12.69
N SER A 158 7.89 48.06 -13.91
CA SER A 158 7.11 48.03 -15.17
C SER A 158 6.77 46.62 -15.68
N ALA A 159 7.16 45.58 -14.95
CA ALA A 159 7.03 44.20 -15.42
C ALA A 159 5.58 43.75 -15.60
N SER A 160 5.22 43.33 -16.82
CA SER A 160 3.96 42.63 -17.09
C SER A 160 4.07 41.13 -16.82
N PHE A 161 3.13 40.57 -16.07
CA PHE A 161 3.04 39.14 -15.75
C PHE A 161 1.76 38.51 -16.32
N SER A 162 1.51 38.73 -17.62
CA SER A 162 0.38 38.09 -18.30
C SER A 162 0.65 36.60 -18.50
N THR A 163 -0.36 35.77 -18.26
CA THR A 163 -0.31 34.35 -18.62
C THR A 163 -0.07 34.19 -20.12
N ASP A 164 0.81 33.28 -20.53
CA ASP A 164 1.08 32.99 -21.94
C ASP A 164 -0.24 32.64 -22.66
N PRO A 165 -0.57 33.26 -23.81
CA PRO A 165 -1.78 32.94 -24.56
C PRO A 165 -1.93 31.45 -24.88
N SER A 166 -0.82 30.74 -25.06
CA SER A 166 -0.82 29.29 -25.28
C SER A 166 -1.15 28.50 -24.01
N ASP A 167 -0.65 28.93 -22.84
CA ASP A 167 -1.05 28.37 -21.54
C ASP A 167 -2.54 28.61 -21.29
N ARG A 168 -3.04 29.81 -21.65
CA ARG A 168 -4.46 30.13 -21.50
C ARG A 168 -5.36 29.25 -22.36
N ARG A 169 -5.00 29.02 -23.63
CA ARG A 169 -5.73 28.11 -24.52
C ARG A 169 -5.80 26.69 -23.95
N VAL A 170 -4.66 26.17 -23.47
CA VAL A 170 -4.61 24.82 -22.89
C VAL A 170 -5.38 24.73 -21.56
N PHE A 171 -5.38 25.79 -20.76
CA PHE A 171 -6.24 25.89 -19.57
C PHE A 171 -7.72 25.77 -19.95
N ASP A 172 -8.17 26.53 -20.96
CA ASP A 172 -9.57 26.51 -21.42
C ASP A 172 -9.94 25.14 -22.05
N ASP A 173 -9.01 24.50 -22.76
CA ASP A 173 -9.15 23.12 -23.26
C ASP A 173 -9.36 22.12 -22.12
N VAL A 174 -8.53 22.18 -21.06
CA VAL A 174 -8.65 21.29 -19.89
C VAL A 174 -9.99 21.48 -19.18
N VAL A 175 -10.43 22.72 -18.97
CA VAL A 175 -11.75 23.02 -18.38
C VAL A 175 -12.87 22.44 -19.23
N THR A 176 -12.78 22.59 -20.55
CA THR A 176 -13.76 22.06 -21.50
C THR A 176 -13.81 20.53 -21.45
N ILE A 177 -12.66 19.85 -21.41
CA ILE A 177 -12.59 18.39 -21.30
C ILE A 177 -13.21 17.90 -19.99
N ILE A 178 -12.89 18.55 -18.86
CA ILE A 178 -13.45 18.18 -17.55
C ILE A 178 -14.98 18.36 -17.56
N GLY A 179 -15.49 19.47 -18.10
CA GLY A 179 -16.93 19.67 -18.28
C GLY A 179 -17.58 18.65 -19.24
N GLY A 180 -16.83 18.21 -20.25
CA GLY A 180 -17.21 17.12 -21.15
C GLY A 180 -17.38 15.79 -20.42
N PHE A 181 -16.46 15.43 -19.52
CA PHE A 181 -16.60 14.24 -18.68
C PHE A 181 -17.86 14.29 -17.82
N ASP A 182 -18.21 15.43 -17.22
CA ASP A 182 -19.46 15.56 -16.45
C ASP A 182 -20.72 15.24 -17.28
N ARG A 183 -20.66 15.58 -18.57
CA ARG A 183 -21.71 15.36 -19.57
C ARG A 183 -21.56 14.03 -20.32
N ARG A 184 -20.58 13.19 -19.97
CA ARG A 184 -20.26 11.90 -20.61
C ARG A 184 -19.87 12.00 -22.08
N VAL A 185 -19.26 13.11 -22.48
CA VAL A 185 -18.75 13.34 -23.83
C VAL A 185 -17.32 12.79 -23.94
N LEU A 186 -17.05 12.04 -25.00
CA LEU A 186 -15.69 11.56 -25.32
C LEU A 186 -14.78 12.74 -25.68
N PRO A 187 -13.63 12.90 -25.02
CA PRO A 187 -12.67 13.93 -25.40
C PRO A 187 -12.08 13.64 -26.78
N ASP A 188 -11.88 14.68 -27.57
CA ASP A 188 -11.18 14.59 -28.86
C ASP A 188 -9.68 14.30 -28.64
N GLU A 189 -9.15 13.30 -29.36
CA GLU A 189 -7.77 12.87 -29.21
C GLU A 189 -6.75 13.96 -29.59
N ALA A 190 -7.01 14.74 -30.65
CA ALA A 190 -6.10 15.80 -31.07
C ALA A 190 -6.04 16.94 -30.03
N VAL A 191 -7.17 17.25 -29.38
CA VAL A 191 -7.21 18.17 -28.24
C VAL A 191 -6.38 17.62 -27.06
N LEU A 192 -6.57 16.35 -26.71
CA LEU A 192 -5.79 15.75 -25.62
C LEU A 192 -4.29 15.76 -25.90
N ARG A 193 -3.86 15.40 -27.12
CA ARG A 193 -2.44 15.43 -27.49
C ARG A 193 -1.86 16.84 -27.43
N ARG A 194 -2.58 17.84 -27.93
CA ARG A 194 -2.18 19.25 -27.80
C ARG A 194 -1.96 19.66 -26.35
N VAL A 195 -2.86 19.26 -25.45
CA VAL A 195 -2.73 19.52 -24.01
C VAL A 195 -1.46 18.85 -23.47
N LEU A 196 -1.26 17.55 -23.73
CA LEU A 196 -0.08 16.81 -23.25
C LEU A 196 1.24 17.37 -23.79
N ASP A 197 1.29 17.74 -25.07
CA ASP A 197 2.46 18.32 -25.71
C ASP A 197 2.86 19.64 -25.05
N ARG A 198 1.87 20.51 -24.75
CA ARG A 198 2.13 21.76 -24.01
C ARG A 198 2.56 21.50 -22.57
N LEU A 199 2.05 20.47 -21.93
CA LEU A 199 2.47 20.05 -20.59
C LEU A 199 3.81 19.30 -20.59
N GLY A 200 4.41 19.04 -21.75
CA GLY A 200 5.66 18.28 -21.86
C GLY A 200 5.52 16.80 -21.47
N ILE A 201 4.29 16.26 -21.43
CA ILE A 201 4.01 14.87 -21.08
C ILE A 201 4.11 14.03 -22.35
N ARG A 202 5.25 13.36 -22.56
CA ARG A 202 5.57 12.66 -23.81
C ARG A 202 5.51 11.15 -23.71
N SER A 203 5.44 10.63 -22.49
CA SER A 203 5.46 9.20 -22.23
C SER A 203 4.41 8.80 -21.20
N TRP A 204 4.13 7.50 -21.16
CA TRP A 204 3.33 6.89 -20.11
C TRP A 204 3.91 7.20 -18.71
N ALA A 205 5.24 7.18 -18.56
CA ALA A 205 5.92 7.42 -17.29
C ALA A 205 5.75 8.87 -16.81
N ASP A 206 5.82 9.85 -17.71
CA ASP A 206 5.58 11.25 -17.37
C ASP A 206 4.13 11.44 -16.88
N CYS A 207 3.18 10.81 -17.56
CA CYS A 207 1.78 10.88 -17.19
C CYS A 207 1.49 10.19 -15.84
N ASP A 208 2.14 9.06 -15.56
CA ASP A 208 2.03 8.36 -14.27
C ASP A 208 2.58 9.18 -13.09
N VAL A 209 3.66 9.93 -13.32
CA VAL A 209 4.21 10.86 -12.33
C VAL A 209 3.23 12.00 -12.04
N GLU A 210 2.57 12.55 -13.06
CA GLU A 210 1.52 13.58 -12.88
C GLU A 210 0.31 13.03 -12.11
N VAL A 211 -0.17 11.83 -12.45
CA VAL A 211 -1.26 11.15 -11.74
C VAL A 211 -0.91 10.93 -10.27
N SER A 212 0.32 10.49 -10.00
CA SER A 212 0.80 10.23 -8.63
C SER A 212 0.88 11.51 -7.81
N PHE A 213 1.41 12.59 -8.38
CA PHE A 213 1.46 13.90 -7.72
C PHE A 213 0.05 14.39 -7.36
N LEU A 214 -0.88 14.39 -8.32
CA LEU A 214 -2.26 14.85 -8.10
C LEU A 214 -2.96 14.04 -7.00
N LYS A 215 -2.79 12.71 -6.99
CA LYS A 215 -3.33 11.84 -5.92
C LYS A 215 -2.78 12.18 -4.55
N THR A 216 -1.50 12.53 -4.44
CA THR A 216 -0.91 12.98 -3.17
C THR A 216 -1.50 14.31 -2.73
N GLN A 217 -1.69 15.27 -3.64
CA GLN A 217 -2.27 16.57 -3.32
C GLN A 217 -3.73 16.47 -2.84
N ILE A 218 -4.54 15.55 -3.39
CA ILE A 218 -5.93 15.33 -2.95
C ILE A 218 -6.00 15.03 -1.44
N GLY A 219 -5.02 14.32 -0.89
CA GLY A 219 -4.99 13.97 0.54
C GLY A 219 -4.74 15.16 1.47
N CYS A 220 -4.20 16.26 0.95
CA CYS A 220 -3.83 17.45 1.72
C CYS A 220 -4.71 18.68 1.41
N ALA A 221 -5.59 18.58 0.40
CA ALA A 221 -6.38 19.70 -0.09
C ALA A 221 -7.70 19.90 0.70
N GLY A 222 -8.19 21.14 0.74
CA GLY A 222 -9.56 21.44 1.19
C GLY A 222 -10.62 20.88 0.24
N SER A 223 -11.89 20.82 0.67
CA SER A 223 -12.96 20.12 -0.06
C SER A 223 -13.11 20.55 -1.53
N GLY A 224 -13.18 21.85 -1.82
CA GLY A 224 -13.34 22.36 -3.20
C GLY A 224 -12.11 22.14 -4.08
N GLU A 225 -10.90 22.24 -3.52
CA GLU A 225 -9.66 21.99 -4.26
C GLU A 225 -9.45 20.49 -4.53
N ALA A 226 -9.86 19.63 -3.59
CA ALA A 226 -9.83 18.19 -3.75
C ALA A 226 -10.70 17.71 -4.92
N GLU A 227 -11.85 18.35 -5.18
CA GLU A 227 -12.71 18.00 -6.33
C GLU A 227 -12.03 18.29 -7.68
N LEU A 228 -11.44 19.47 -7.83
CA LEU A 228 -10.69 19.83 -9.05
C LEU A 228 -9.50 18.89 -9.24
N LEU A 229 -8.70 18.66 -8.19
CA LEU A 229 -7.57 17.74 -8.24
C LEU A 229 -7.99 16.31 -8.63
N SER A 230 -9.16 15.87 -8.15
CA SER A 230 -9.76 14.59 -8.53
C SER A 230 -10.11 14.54 -10.03
N SER A 231 -10.72 15.61 -10.57
CA SER A 231 -11.01 15.74 -12.00
C SER A 231 -9.74 15.68 -12.85
N LEU A 232 -8.69 16.41 -12.44
CA LEU A 232 -7.40 16.44 -13.12
C LEU A 232 -6.72 15.06 -13.08
N ALA A 233 -6.75 14.38 -11.93
CA ALA A 233 -6.22 13.03 -11.80
C ALA A 233 -6.99 12.04 -12.68
N GLY A 234 -8.31 12.22 -12.80
CA GLY A 234 -9.16 11.45 -13.69
C GLY A 234 -8.79 11.65 -15.17
N LEU A 235 -8.61 12.89 -15.61
CA LEU A 235 -8.16 13.26 -16.95
C LEU A 235 -6.79 12.64 -17.27
N MET A 236 -5.79 12.83 -16.40
CA MET A 236 -4.46 12.27 -16.63
C MET A 236 -4.47 10.75 -16.67
N CYS A 237 -5.25 10.10 -15.81
CA CYS A 237 -5.40 8.65 -15.85
C CYS A 237 -6.10 8.16 -17.15
N TYR A 238 -7.08 8.92 -17.66
CA TYR A 238 -7.67 8.65 -18.98
C TYR A 238 -6.62 8.78 -20.10
N CYS A 239 -5.89 9.89 -20.16
CA CYS A 239 -4.83 10.11 -21.15
C CYS A 239 -3.76 9.01 -21.09
N ARG A 240 -3.28 8.66 -19.90
CA ARG A 240 -2.27 7.62 -19.66
C ARG A 240 -2.66 6.28 -20.29
N VAL A 241 -3.92 5.90 -20.11
CA VAL A 241 -4.46 4.62 -20.57
C VAL A 241 -4.76 4.64 -22.07
N VAL A 242 -5.39 5.70 -22.56
CA VAL A 242 -5.94 5.76 -23.93
C VAL A 242 -4.90 6.14 -24.98
N LEU A 243 -3.97 7.06 -24.66
CA LEU A 243 -3.11 7.68 -25.68
C LEU A 243 -1.72 7.06 -25.81
N PHE A 244 -1.23 6.36 -24.78
CA PHE A 244 0.15 5.86 -24.77
C PHE A 244 0.22 4.35 -24.95
N ASP A 245 0.58 3.84 -26.12
CA ASP A 245 0.56 2.40 -26.41
C ASP A 245 1.61 1.57 -25.66
N ARG A 246 2.68 2.21 -25.17
CA ARG A 246 3.76 1.54 -24.44
C ARG A 246 3.72 1.90 -22.96
N TYR A 247 3.61 0.90 -22.08
CA TYR A 247 3.93 1.07 -20.68
C TYR A 247 5.40 0.67 -20.46
N GLU A 248 6.17 1.54 -19.83
CA GLU A 248 7.56 1.24 -19.48
C GLU A 248 7.58 0.46 -18.17
N CYS A 249 7.68 -0.86 -18.27
CA CYS A 249 7.84 -1.70 -17.09
C CYS A 249 9.24 -1.45 -16.50
N ARG A 250 9.34 -0.63 -15.46
CA ARG A 250 10.53 -0.57 -14.58
C ARG A 250 10.70 -1.93 -13.88
N LYS A 251 11.21 -2.94 -14.58
CA LYS A 251 11.69 -4.20 -13.99
C LYS A 251 13.12 -4.08 -13.43
N THR A 252 13.74 -2.91 -13.50
CA THR A 252 15.04 -2.62 -12.90
C THR A 252 14.84 -1.95 -11.54
N MET A 253 15.27 -2.64 -10.46
CA MET A 253 15.37 -2.24 -9.03
C MET A 253 14.55 -3.08 -8.02
N ALA A 254 14.33 -4.38 -8.26
CA ALA A 254 13.76 -5.29 -7.23
C ALA A 254 14.54 -6.60 -7.03
N ARG A 255 15.80 -6.65 -7.48
CA ARG A 255 16.77 -7.69 -7.11
C ARG A 255 17.96 -7.00 -6.48
N ARG A 256 17.89 -6.75 -5.18
CA ARG A 256 19.00 -6.51 -4.23
C ARG A 256 18.41 -5.91 -2.96
N THR A 257 18.19 -6.76 -1.98
CA THR A 257 18.72 -6.60 -0.62
C THR A 257 18.67 -7.99 0.01
N ASP A 258 19.83 -8.63 -0.01
CA ASP A 258 20.15 -9.81 0.77
C ASP A 258 20.18 -9.45 2.27
N ASP A 259 19.83 -10.45 3.07
CA ASP A 259 20.59 -10.91 4.23
C ASP A 259 21.00 -9.85 5.27
N ASN A 260 20.11 -9.65 6.25
CA ASN A 260 20.49 -9.33 7.63
C ASN A 260 19.32 -9.70 8.53
N GLY A 261 19.51 -10.69 9.40
CA GLY A 261 18.48 -11.29 10.24
C GLY A 261 17.74 -10.27 11.12
N VAL A 262 16.57 -9.82 10.68
CA VAL A 262 15.59 -9.09 11.50
C VAL A 262 14.18 -9.32 10.94
N CYS A 263 13.23 -9.63 11.84
CA CYS A 263 11.77 -9.77 11.66
C CYS A 263 11.27 -9.86 10.20
N ALA A 264 10.98 -11.09 9.75
CA ALA A 264 10.55 -11.38 8.40
C ALA A 264 9.44 -10.43 7.92
N ILE A 265 9.59 -9.93 6.68
CA ILE A 265 8.65 -9.03 5.96
C ILE A 265 7.20 -9.53 6.04
N GLU A 266 7.01 -10.82 6.26
CA GLU A 266 5.75 -11.53 6.37
C GLU A 266 4.95 -11.16 7.63
N ASP A 267 5.61 -10.92 8.77
CA ASP A 267 4.98 -10.54 10.05
C ASP A 267 4.39 -9.13 10.02
N LEU A 268 4.77 -8.35 9.01
CA LEU A 268 4.36 -6.98 8.80
C LEU A 268 3.15 -6.87 7.86
N GLN A 269 2.67 -8.00 7.31
CA GLN A 269 1.56 -8.04 6.36
C GLN A 269 0.22 -8.27 7.06
N CYS A 270 -0.81 -7.59 6.58
CA CYS A 270 -2.17 -7.76 7.07
C CYS A 270 -2.68 -9.15 6.63
N PRO A 271 -3.18 -9.98 7.56
CA PRO A 271 -3.69 -11.31 7.21
C PRO A 271 -4.91 -11.30 6.26
N ILE A 272 -5.67 -10.20 6.23
CA ILE A 272 -6.81 -10.04 5.32
C ILE A 272 -6.35 -9.65 3.91
N SER A 273 -5.49 -8.63 3.78
CA SER A 273 -5.12 -8.09 2.47
C SER A 273 -3.88 -8.74 1.86
N LEU A 274 -3.10 -9.45 2.68
CA LEU A 274 -1.80 -10.04 2.34
C LEU A 274 -0.80 -8.99 1.80
N GLU A 275 -0.95 -7.76 2.29
CA GLU A 275 -0.15 -6.58 1.95
C GLU A 275 0.43 -5.97 3.24
N LEU A 276 1.53 -5.24 3.15
CA LEU A 276 2.15 -4.55 4.29
C LEU A 276 1.13 -3.69 5.05
N MET A 277 1.06 -3.82 6.37
CA MET A 277 0.17 -3.04 7.23
C MET A 277 0.64 -1.59 7.26
N LEU A 278 -0.18 -0.67 6.76
CA LEU A 278 0.12 0.77 6.78
C LEU A 278 -0.37 1.40 8.09
N ASP A 279 -1.50 0.92 8.58
CA ASP A 279 -2.03 1.29 9.89
C ASP A 279 -2.41 0.03 10.69
N PRO A 280 -1.44 -0.64 11.33
CA PRO A 280 -1.69 -1.88 12.05
C PRO A 280 -2.58 -1.61 13.28
N VAL A 281 -3.68 -2.34 13.38
CA VAL A 281 -4.64 -2.31 14.49
C VAL A 281 -4.96 -3.72 14.96
N THR A 282 -5.08 -3.86 16.28
CA THR A 282 -5.38 -5.11 16.95
C THR A 282 -6.88 -5.16 17.29
N VAL A 283 -7.52 -6.29 16.96
CA VAL A 283 -8.92 -6.57 17.36
C VAL A 283 -8.99 -7.27 18.72
N SER A 284 -10.19 -7.45 19.27
CA SER A 284 -10.43 -8.08 20.59
C SER A 284 -9.80 -9.47 20.75
N THR A 285 -9.57 -10.20 19.67
CA THR A 285 -8.93 -11.54 19.68
C THR A 285 -7.39 -11.47 19.69
N GLY A 286 -6.79 -10.28 19.79
CA GLY A 286 -5.34 -10.08 19.81
C GLY A 286 -4.66 -10.14 18.44
N GLN A 287 -5.40 -10.35 17.35
CA GLN A 287 -4.86 -10.37 15.99
C GLN A 287 -4.71 -8.95 15.42
N THR A 288 -3.61 -8.70 14.70
CA THR A 288 -3.33 -7.39 14.08
C THR A 288 -3.62 -7.42 12.59
N TYR A 289 -4.29 -6.38 12.10
CA TYR A 289 -4.65 -6.19 10.70
C TYR A 289 -4.34 -4.76 10.28
N ASP A 290 -4.28 -4.50 8.98
CA ASP A 290 -4.40 -3.12 8.51
C ASP A 290 -5.83 -2.60 8.81
N ARG A 291 -5.92 -1.38 9.36
CA ARG A 291 -7.19 -0.78 9.77
C ARG A 291 -8.22 -0.78 8.66
N ALA A 292 -7.81 -0.47 7.42
CA ALA A 292 -8.75 -0.41 6.31
C ALA A 292 -9.31 -1.79 5.97
N SER A 293 -8.47 -2.82 6.05
CA SER A 293 -8.85 -4.20 5.77
C SER A 293 -9.85 -4.75 6.78
N ILE A 294 -9.59 -4.60 8.08
CA ILE A 294 -10.49 -5.13 9.13
C ILE A 294 -11.79 -4.33 9.25
N LYS A 295 -11.76 -3.00 9.06
CA LYS A 295 -13.00 -2.21 8.99
C LYS A 295 -13.88 -2.64 7.82
N ARG A 296 -13.27 -2.95 6.66
CA ARG A 296 -14.02 -3.42 5.49
C ARG A 296 -14.65 -4.79 5.75
N TRP A 297 -13.92 -5.68 6.42
CA TRP A 297 -14.43 -6.98 6.84
C TRP A 297 -15.66 -6.85 7.75
N MET A 298 -15.59 -6.02 8.80
CA MET A 298 -16.72 -5.78 9.72
C MET A 298 -17.92 -5.15 9.01
N ARG A 299 -17.69 -4.17 8.13
CA ARG A 299 -18.75 -3.50 7.34
C ARG A 299 -19.46 -4.43 6.37
N ALA A 300 -18.83 -5.53 5.97
CA ALA A 300 -19.46 -6.55 5.14
C ALA A 300 -20.41 -7.48 5.94
N GLY A 301 -20.67 -7.17 7.22
CA GLY A 301 -21.53 -7.97 8.10
C GLY A 301 -20.77 -9.05 8.89
N ASN A 302 -19.46 -9.18 8.68
CA ASN A 302 -18.66 -10.22 9.32
C ASN A 302 -18.21 -9.78 10.73
N LEU A 303 -18.83 -10.36 11.76
CA LEU A 303 -18.49 -10.12 13.17
C LEU A 303 -17.51 -11.16 13.74
N THR A 304 -16.73 -11.81 12.88
CA THR A 304 -15.73 -12.81 13.26
C THR A 304 -14.33 -12.33 12.92
N CYS A 305 -13.34 -12.74 13.70
CA CYS A 305 -11.94 -12.53 13.41
C CYS A 305 -11.54 -13.38 12.19
N PRO A 306 -11.02 -12.78 11.11
CA PRO A 306 -10.64 -13.52 9.90
C PRO A 306 -9.64 -14.66 10.12
N VAL A 307 -8.71 -14.49 11.07
CA VAL A 307 -7.63 -15.45 11.35
C VAL A 307 -8.07 -16.50 12.37
N THR A 308 -8.76 -16.12 13.44
CA THR A 308 -9.11 -17.06 14.53
C THR A 308 -10.50 -17.69 14.35
N GLY A 309 -11.33 -17.16 13.45
CA GLY A 309 -12.73 -17.56 13.30
C GLY A 309 -13.64 -17.19 14.49
N GLU A 310 -13.08 -16.59 15.54
CA GLU A 310 -13.81 -16.24 16.76
C GLU A 310 -14.70 -15.02 16.57
N ARG A 311 -15.86 -15.00 17.23
CA ARG A 311 -16.72 -13.80 17.26
C ARG A 311 -15.99 -12.66 17.97
N LEU A 312 -15.95 -11.50 17.32
CA LEU A 312 -15.37 -10.29 17.87
C LEU A 312 -16.23 -9.80 19.04
N ALA A 313 -15.61 -9.63 20.20
CA ALA A 313 -16.31 -9.16 21.41
C ALA A 313 -16.69 -7.68 21.32
N SER A 314 -15.93 -6.88 20.57
CA SER A 314 -16.29 -5.53 20.16
C SER A 314 -15.75 -5.20 18.77
N THR A 315 -16.30 -4.16 18.15
CA THR A 315 -15.81 -3.61 16.87
C THR A 315 -14.70 -2.59 17.05
N ASP A 316 -14.19 -2.43 18.27
CA ASP A 316 -13.15 -1.45 18.58
C ASP A 316 -11.79 -1.92 18.08
N LEU A 317 -11.00 -0.96 17.59
CA LEU A 317 -9.72 -1.21 16.94
C LEU A 317 -8.63 -0.48 17.69
N VAL A 318 -7.80 -1.25 18.40
CA VAL A 318 -6.68 -0.71 19.19
C VAL A 318 -5.47 -0.52 18.27
N PRO A 319 -4.90 0.69 18.12
CA PRO A 319 -3.69 0.89 17.31
C PRO A 319 -2.50 0.08 17.85
N ASN A 320 -1.82 -0.69 16.99
CA ASN A 320 -0.60 -1.41 17.35
C ASN A 320 0.63 -0.55 17.05
N LEU A 321 0.95 0.36 17.97
CA LEU A 321 2.00 1.36 17.77
C LEU A 321 3.41 0.73 17.67
N ALA A 322 3.65 -0.36 18.40
CA ALA A 322 4.91 -1.11 18.34
C ALA A 322 5.17 -1.64 16.92
N LEU A 323 4.16 -2.30 16.33
CA LEU A 323 4.27 -2.81 14.96
C LEU A 323 4.35 -1.68 13.94
N LYS A 324 3.61 -0.58 14.14
CA LYS A 324 3.68 0.60 13.28
C LYS A 324 5.08 1.22 13.25
N ASN A 325 5.76 1.27 14.39
CA ASN A 325 7.13 1.78 14.48
C ASN A 325 8.14 0.81 13.86
N LEU A 326 7.95 -0.50 14.05
CA LEU A 326 8.76 -1.54 13.42
C LEU A 326 8.69 -1.45 11.89
N ILE A 327 7.47 -1.35 11.33
CA ILE A 327 7.25 -1.20 9.88
C ILE A 327 7.94 0.05 9.34
N ARG A 328 7.89 1.16 10.07
CA ARG A 328 8.57 2.41 9.70
C ARG A 328 10.10 2.30 9.72
N GLN A 329 10.66 1.47 10.61
CA GLN A 329 12.09 1.24 10.73
C GLN A 329 12.64 0.42 9.56
N PHE A 330 11.91 -0.61 9.10
CA PHE A 330 12.33 -1.47 7.97
C PHE A 330 11.94 -0.94 6.59
N TYR A 331 10.93 -0.08 6.50
CA TYR A 331 10.48 0.54 5.24
C TYR A 331 10.47 2.08 5.33
N PRO A 332 11.64 2.73 5.42
CA PRO A 332 11.74 4.18 5.40
C PRO A 332 11.33 4.75 4.03
N LYS A 333 10.06 5.16 3.94
CA LYS A 333 9.48 6.19 3.03
C LYS A 333 9.85 6.19 1.53
N SER A 334 10.37 5.12 0.92
CA SER A 334 10.55 5.05 -0.54
C SER A 334 9.38 4.39 -1.30
N SER A 335 8.34 3.94 -0.59
CA SER A 335 7.13 3.35 -1.20
C SER A 335 5.96 3.42 -0.21
N LYS A 336 5.35 4.59 -0.01
CA LYS A 336 4.05 4.67 0.69
C LYS A 336 2.91 4.60 -0.32
N PRO A 337 2.04 3.57 -0.27
CA PRO A 337 0.62 3.76 -0.54
C PRO A 337 0.00 4.57 0.62
N ASN A 338 -0.98 5.41 0.28
CA ASN A 338 -1.60 6.43 1.11
C ASN A 338 -2.10 5.91 2.50
N PRO A 339 -1.73 6.53 3.65
CA PRO A 339 -2.07 6.06 5.00
C PRO A 339 -3.54 6.27 5.44
N ASN A 340 -4.42 6.71 4.53
CA ASN A 340 -5.84 6.80 4.76
C ASN A 340 -6.59 6.57 3.44
N PRO A 341 -7.18 5.39 3.19
CA PRO A 341 -8.24 5.31 2.21
C PRO A 341 -9.46 5.96 2.86
N ASN A 342 -9.62 7.26 2.63
CA ASN A 342 -10.92 7.89 2.85
C ASN A 342 -11.96 7.01 2.13
N PRO A 343 -13.03 6.52 2.79
CA PRO A 343 -13.92 5.51 2.23
C PRO A 343 -14.55 5.92 0.90
N ASN A 344 -14.57 7.24 0.63
CA ASN A 344 -14.56 7.81 -0.70
C ASN A 344 -13.57 8.98 -0.69
N PRO A 345 -12.50 9.00 -1.51
CA PRO A 345 -11.85 10.26 -1.80
C PRO A 345 -12.95 11.21 -2.31
N ILE A 346 -12.92 12.48 -1.90
CA ILE A 346 -13.74 13.52 -2.51
C ILE A 346 -13.48 13.40 -4.02
N ARG A 347 -14.50 12.93 -4.75
CA ARG A 347 -14.38 12.57 -6.15
C ARG A 347 -15.47 13.31 -6.89
N SER A 348 -15.04 14.18 -7.77
CA SER A 348 -15.95 14.90 -8.64
C SER A 348 -16.69 13.92 -9.56
N ARG A 349 -17.82 14.38 -10.08
CA ARG A 349 -18.57 13.64 -11.10
C ARG A 349 -17.73 13.44 -12.36
N ALA A 350 -16.95 14.44 -12.77
CA ALA A 350 -16.06 14.36 -13.92
C ALA A 350 -15.00 13.28 -13.75
N ALA A 351 -14.33 13.22 -12.58
CA ALA A 351 -13.37 12.16 -12.27
C ALA A 351 -14.01 10.76 -12.33
N SER A 352 -15.24 10.66 -11.80
CA SER A 352 -16.02 9.43 -11.79
C SER A 352 -16.38 8.96 -13.21
N GLU A 353 -16.78 9.87 -14.09
CA GLU A 353 -17.06 9.52 -15.49
C GLU A 353 -15.77 9.21 -16.28
N ALA A 354 -14.71 9.98 -16.08
CA ALA A 354 -13.39 9.70 -16.69
C ALA A 354 -12.94 8.27 -16.37
N MET A 355 -13.03 7.83 -15.11
CA MET A 355 -12.68 6.45 -14.71
C MET A 355 -13.60 5.38 -15.30
N ARG A 356 -14.89 5.67 -15.48
CA ARG A 356 -15.81 4.75 -16.19
C ARG A 356 -15.46 4.62 -17.67
N MET A 357 -15.01 5.68 -18.30
CA MET A 357 -14.57 5.67 -19.70
C MET A 357 -13.21 4.96 -19.83
N THR A 358 -12.27 5.20 -18.91
CA THR A 358 -11.00 4.48 -18.80
C THR A 358 -11.24 2.96 -18.64
N ALA A 359 -12.15 2.58 -17.74
CA ALA A 359 -12.51 1.18 -17.52
C ALA A 359 -13.05 0.53 -18.80
N ARG A 360 -13.98 1.18 -19.51
CA ARG A 360 -14.50 0.71 -20.80
C ARG A 360 -13.39 0.52 -21.84
N HIS A 361 -12.45 1.45 -21.94
CA HIS A 361 -11.32 1.33 -22.86
C HIS A 361 -10.42 0.14 -22.51
N ILE A 362 -10.10 -0.06 -21.23
CA ILE A 362 -9.31 -1.20 -20.77
C ILE A 362 -10.00 -2.52 -21.12
N VAL A 363 -11.30 -2.65 -20.85
CA VAL A 363 -12.04 -3.88 -21.18
C VAL A 363 -12.07 -4.12 -22.69
N SER A 364 -12.25 -3.07 -23.49
CA SER A 364 -12.19 -3.19 -24.95
C SER A 364 -10.82 -3.72 -25.42
N LYS A 365 -9.71 -3.21 -24.86
CA LYS A 365 -8.36 -3.69 -25.20
C LYS A 365 -8.04 -5.08 -24.64
N LEU A 366 -8.61 -5.47 -23.49
CA LEU A 366 -8.50 -6.84 -22.98
C LEU A 366 -9.21 -7.84 -23.90
N ALA A 367 -10.42 -7.51 -24.35
CA ALA A 367 -11.27 -8.40 -25.16
C ALA A 367 -10.88 -8.42 -26.65
N HIS A 368 -10.58 -7.26 -27.23
CA HIS A 368 -10.40 -7.08 -28.68
C HIS A 368 -8.99 -6.59 -29.06
N GLY A 369 -8.03 -6.60 -28.12
CA GLY A 369 -6.65 -6.21 -28.38
C GLY A 369 -6.01 -7.06 -29.48
N THR A 370 -5.64 -6.41 -30.57
CA THR A 370 -5.09 -7.04 -31.78
C THR A 370 -3.74 -7.71 -31.53
N GLY A 371 -2.96 -7.18 -30.57
CA GLY A 371 -1.66 -7.72 -30.19
C GLY A 371 -1.55 -8.10 -28.71
N ARG A 372 -0.64 -9.04 -28.40
CA ARG A 372 -0.30 -9.43 -27.02
C ARG A 372 0.08 -8.21 -26.17
N ARG A 373 0.86 -7.28 -26.72
CA ARG A 373 1.28 -6.05 -26.04
C ARG A 373 0.11 -5.17 -25.58
N GLU A 374 -0.95 -5.05 -26.38
CA GLU A 374 -2.13 -4.26 -26.00
C GLU A 374 -2.87 -4.90 -24.82
N ARG A 375 -3.01 -6.24 -24.86
CA ARG A 375 -3.64 -7.01 -23.78
C ARG A 375 -2.82 -6.97 -22.49
N ASP A 376 -1.50 -7.13 -22.57
CA ASP A 376 -0.58 -7.06 -21.42
C ASP A 376 -0.65 -5.66 -20.76
N LYS A 377 -0.64 -4.59 -21.57
CA LYS A 377 -0.83 -3.22 -21.07
C LYS A 377 -2.19 -3.06 -20.41
N ALA A 378 -3.26 -3.53 -21.03
CA ALA A 378 -4.60 -3.42 -20.47
C ALA A 378 -4.75 -4.20 -19.16
N ALA A 379 -4.11 -5.37 -19.04
CA ALA A 379 -4.05 -6.15 -17.81
C ALA A 379 -3.28 -5.42 -16.70
N TYR A 380 -2.14 -4.79 -17.04
CA TYR A 380 -1.38 -3.93 -16.13
C TYR A 380 -2.23 -2.74 -15.63
N GLU A 381 -2.93 -2.05 -16.53
CA GLU A 381 -3.81 -0.93 -16.16
C GLU A 381 -5.00 -1.37 -15.30
N ALA A 382 -5.60 -2.52 -15.61
CA ALA A 382 -6.65 -3.11 -14.78
C ALA A 382 -6.13 -3.41 -13.36
N ARG A 383 -4.93 -3.99 -13.23
CA ARG A 383 -4.28 -4.22 -11.92
C ARG A 383 -4.03 -2.91 -11.17
N SER A 384 -3.50 -1.88 -11.85
CA SER A 384 -3.23 -0.57 -11.26
C SER A 384 -4.51 0.09 -10.72
N LEU A 385 -5.57 0.09 -11.53
CA LEU A 385 -6.88 0.64 -11.16
C LEU A 385 -7.51 -0.11 -9.98
N THR A 386 -7.51 -1.44 -10.01
CA THR A 386 -8.11 -2.26 -8.94
C THR A 386 -7.38 -2.13 -7.61
N LYS A 387 -6.06 -1.91 -7.63
CA LYS A 387 -5.27 -1.61 -6.42
C LYS A 387 -5.60 -0.23 -5.83
N SER A 388 -5.95 0.73 -6.69
CA SER A 388 -6.04 2.14 -6.30
C SER A 388 -7.33 2.54 -5.56
N SER A 389 -8.49 1.98 -5.91
CA SER A 389 -9.74 2.26 -5.19
C SER A 389 -10.87 1.27 -5.48
N THR A 390 -11.80 1.15 -4.52
CA THR A 390 -13.01 0.33 -4.65
C THR A 390 -13.92 0.79 -5.79
N TYR A 391 -14.00 2.10 -6.03
CA TYR A 391 -14.78 2.67 -7.14
C TYR A 391 -14.24 2.25 -8.51
N ASN A 392 -12.92 2.16 -8.65
CA ASN A 392 -12.31 1.72 -9.91
C ASN A 392 -12.59 0.23 -10.16
N CYS A 393 -12.61 -0.58 -9.10
CA CYS A 393 -13.10 -1.97 -9.20
C CYS A 393 -14.55 -2.04 -9.66
N ASP A 394 -15.46 -1.26 -9.05
CA ASP A 394 -16.87 -1.20 -9.45
C ASP A 394 -17.04 -0.75 -10.91
N SER A 395 -16.24 0.23 -11.34
CA SER A 395 -16.24 0.71 -12.73
C SER A 395 -15.76 -0.36 -13.73
N LEU A 396 -14.73 -1.12 -13.38
CA LEU A 396 -14.23 -2.24 -14.19
C LEU A 396 -15.22 -3.40 -14.26
N ILE A 397 -15.82 -3.78 -13.13
CA ILE A 397 -16.85 -4.82 -13.07
C ILE A 397 -18.04 -4.43 -13.95
N LYS A 398 -18.56 -3.21 -13.81
CA LYS A 398 -19.67 -2.68 -14.64
C LYS A 398 -19.32 -2.58 -16.11
N ALA A 399 -18.05 -2.38 -16.44
CA ALA A 399 -17.57 -2.38 -17.82
C ALA A 399 -17.41 -3.79 -18.41
N GLY A 400 -17.62 -4.85 -17.62
CA GLY A 400 -17.49 -6.24 -18.09
C GLY A 400 -16.05 -6.76 -18.08
N SER A 401 -15.20 -6.31 -17.15
CA SER A 401 -13.79 -6.71 -17.14
C SER A 401 -13.54 -8.17 -16.74
N VAL A 402 -14.48 -8.82 -16.06
CA VAL A 402 -14.25 -10.14 -15.44
C VAL A 402 -13.98 -11.25 -16.49
N PRO A 403 -14.82 -11.47 -17.53
CA PRO A 403 -14.56 -12.54 -18.48
C PRO A 403 -13.23 -12.40 -19.25
N PRO A 404 -12.86 -11.21 -19.79
CA PRO A 404 -11.56 -11.05 -20.45
C PRO A 404 -10.37 -11.29 -19.53
N LEU A 405 -10.47 -10.91 -18.25
CA LEU A 405 -9.41 -11.16 -17.27
C LEU A 405 -9.29 -12.65 -16.90
N LEU A 406 -10.41 -13.37 -16.79
CA LEU A 406 -10.42 -14.82 -16.55
C LEU A 406 -9.77 -15.62 -17.70
N ASN A 407 -9.88 -15.13 -18.94
CA ASN A 407 -9.23 -15.73 -20.10
C ASN A 407 -7.72 -15.48 -20.15
N LEU A 408 -7.18 -14.65 -19.26
CA LEU A 408 -5.78 -14.22 -19.25
C LEU A 408 -5.07 -14.56 -17.93
N LEU A 409 -5.56 -15.53 -17.14
CA LEU A 409 -5.00 -15.83 -15.82
C LEU A 409 -3.52 -16.30 -15.81
N SER A 410 -2.97 -16.69 -16.96
CA SER A 410 -1.52 -16.91 -17.11
C SER A 410 -0.69 -15.61 -17.01
N ASP A 411 -1.32 -14.45 -17.18
CA ASP A 411 -0.71 -13.14 -16.99
C ASP A 411 -0.78 -12.72 -15.50
N GLU A 412 0.38 -12.41 -14.91
CA GLU A 412 0.50 -12.01 -13.50
C GLU A 412 -0.34 -10.77 -13.14
N ASN A 413 -0.55 -9.86 -14.09
CA ASN A 413 -1.37 -8.67 -13.87
C ASN A 413 -2.85 -8.98 -13.93
N ALA A 414 -3.28 -9.85 -14.84
CA ALA A 414 -4.67 -10.27 -14.95
C ALA A 414 -5.12 -11.01 -13.67
N ILE A 415 -4.35 -12.00 -13.20
CA ILE A 415 -4.66 -12.70 -11.96
C ILE A 415 -4.56 -11.79 -10.72
N ALA A 416 -3.63 -10.83 -10.70
CA ALA A 416 -3.60 -9.79 -9.66
C ALA A 416 -4.87 -8.93 -9.67
N ALA A 417 -5.36 -8.54 -10.84
CA ALA A 417 -6.57 -7.74 -10.98
C ALA A 417 -7.80 -8.53 -10.48
N ILE A 418 -7.95 -9.79 -10.87
CA ILE A 418 -9.02 -10.68 -10.36
C ILE A 418 -8.92 -10.83 -8.84
N MET A 419 -7.72 -11.02 -8.28
CA MET A 419 -7.51 -11.08 -6.83
C MET A 419 -7.94 -9.78 -6.14
N HIS A 420 -7.65 -8.61 -6.69
CA HIS A 420 -8.12 -7.35 -6.12
C HIS A 420 -9.64 -7.18 -6.23
N LEU A 421 -10.26 -7.68 -7.30
CA LEU A 421 -11.71 -7.67 -7.47
C LEU A 421 -12.39 -8.59 -6.43
N SER A 422 -11.87 -9.80 -6.19
CA SER A 422 -12.44 -10.76 -5.24
C SER A 422 -12.40 -10.30 -3.77
N LYS A 423 -11.53 -9.34 -3.43
CA LYS A 423 -11.56 -8.65 -2.11
C LYS A 423 -12.93 -7.99 -1.83
N GLN A 424 -13.69 -7.65 -2.87
CA GLN A 424 -14.98 -6.95 -2.75
C GLN A 424 -16.16 -7.89 -3.04
N ALA A 425 -17.28 -7.70 -2.32
CA ALA A 425 -18.46 -8.53 -2.47
C ALA A 425 -18.97 -8.58 -3.93
N ARG A 426 -19.14 -7.42 -4.58
CA ARG A 426 -19.54 -7.35 -6.00
C ARG A 426 -18.57 -8.07 -6.95
N GLY A 427 -17.27 -8.02 -6.66
CA GLY A 427 -16.28 -8.71 -7.48
C GLY A 427 -16.40 -10.23 -7.34
N ARG A 428 -16.65 -10.74 -6.13
CA ARG A 428 -16.89 -12.18 -5.91
C ARG A 428 -18.12 -12.67 -6.67
N THR A 429 -19.22 -11.91 -6.59
CA THR A 429 -20.45 -12.21 -7.32
C THR A 429 -20.21 -12.27 -8.83
N ALA A 430 -19.57 -11.23 -9.40
CA ALA A 430 -19.27 -11.18 -10.83
C ALA A 430 -18.33 -12.32 -11.28
N ILE A 431 -17.31 -12.66 -10.48
CA ILE A 431 -16.41 -13.79 -10.76
C ILE A 431 -17.16 -15.12 -10.77
N PHE A 432 -18.04 -15.35 -9.80
CA PHE A 432 -18.82 -16.58 -9.70
C PHE A 432 -19.82 -16.70 -10.87
N GLU A 433 -20.60 -15.65 -11.14
CA GLU A 433 -21.61 -15.62 -12.20
C GLU A 433 -21.00 -15.77 -13.61
N CYS A 434 -19.76 -15.32 -13.80
CA CYS A 434 -19.03 -15.51 -15.06
C CYS A 434 -18.37 -16.90 -15.20
N GLY A 435 -18.66 -17.85 -14.30
CA GLY A 435 -18.05 -19.19 -14.34
C GLY A 435 -16.56 -19.20 -13.98
N GLY A 436 -16.10 -18.28 -13.13
CA GLY A 436 -14.69 -18.07 -12.85
C GLY A 436 -13.99 -19.20 -12.08
N LEU A 437 -14.73 -20.13 -11.46
CA LEU A 437 -14.13 -21.20 -10.65
C LEU A 437 -13.16 -22.06 -11.48
N ASP A 438 -13.58 -22.61 -12.61
CA ASP A 438 -12.73 -23.53 -13.40
C ASP A 438 -11.46 -22.85 -13.93
N PRO A 439 -11.49 -21.63 -14.50
CA PRO A 439 -10.28 -20.92 -14.88
C PRO A 439 -9.34 -20.65 -13.70
N ILE A 440 -9.87 -20.27 -12.53
CA ILE A 440 -9.07 -19.96 -11.33
C ILE A 440 -8.41 -21.24 -10.80
N ILE A 441 -9.14 -22.35 -10.72
CA ILE A 441 -8.61 -23.63 -10.24
C ILE A 441 -7.61 -24.21 -11.23
N ARG A 442 -7.86 -24.11 -12.54
CA ARG A 442 -6.88 -24.48 -13.56
C ARG A 442 -5.59 -23.66 -13.40
N SER A 443 -5.70 -22.34 -13.22
CA SER A 443 -4.53 -21.49 -12.96
C SER A 443 -3.80 -21.84 -11.67
N LEU A 444 -4.51 -22.25 -10.61
CA LEU A 444 -3.91 -22.70 -9.35
C LEU A 444 -3.03 -23.95 -9.56
N ASN A 445 -3.47 -24.85 -10.44
CA ASN A 445 -2.78 -26.11 -10.72
C ASN A 445 -1.64 -25.95 -11.74
N ASP A 446 -1.87 -25.20 -12.82
CA ASP A 446 -0.89 -25.02 -13.89
C ASP A 446 0.27 -24.10 -13.46
N ASN A 447 -0.05 -23.02 -12.75
CA ASN A 447 0.91 -22.01 -12.30
C ASN A 447 0.59 -21.62 -10.85
N PRO A 448 0.99 -22.46 -9.88
CA PRO A 448 0.68 -22.27 -8.46
C PRO A 448 1.20 -20.93 -7.92
N THR A 449 0.29 -19.95 -7.84
CA THR A 449 0.58 -18.61 -7.31
C THR A 449 -0.21 -18.34 -6.04
N HIS A 450 0.34 -17.47 -5.20
CA HIS A 450 -0.40 -16.96 -4.03
C HIS A 450 -1.70 -16.25 -4.42
N GLN A 451 -1.75 -15.64 -5.62
CA GLN A 451 -2.93 -14.90 -6.10
C GLN A 451 -4.09 -15.85 -6.38
N ALA A 452 -3.85 -16.98 -7.03
CA ALA A 452 -4.87 -18.01 -7.27
C ALA A 452 -5.48 -18.49 -5.93
N ALA A 453 -4.64 -18.87 -4.97
CA ALA A 453 -5.09 -19.30 -3.66
C ALA A 453 -5.82 -18.19 -2.87
N ALA A 454 -5.34 -16.95 -2.95
CA ALA A 454 -6.01 -15.81 -2.33
C ALA A 454 -7.39 -15.54 -2.94
N ILE A 455 -7.57 -15.71 -4.25
CA ILE A 455 -8.88 -15.63 -4.89
C ILE A 455 -9.81 -16.69 -4.30
N VAL A 456 -9.37 -17.95 -4.23
CA VAL A 456 -10.16 -19.04 -3.63
C VAL A 456 -10.54 -18.73 -2.18
N PHE A 457 -9.60 -18.22 -1.38
CA PHE A 457 -9.87 -17.76 -0.02
C PHE A 457 -10.98 -16.69 0.02
N TYR A 458 -10.86 -15.61 -0.76
CA TYR A 458 -11.89 -14.57 -0.76
C TYR A 458 -13.24 -15.10 -1.23
N MET A 459 -13.27 -15.98 -2.24
CA MET A 459 -14.51 -16.61 -2.70
C MET A 459 -15.15 -17.49 -1.62
N SER A 460 -14.35 -18.21 -0.82
CA SER A 460 -14.83 -19.06 0.29
C SER A 460 -15.48 -18.29 1.44
N SER A 461 -15.32 -16.95 1.49
CA SER A 461 -16.00 -16.11 2.47
C SER A 461 -17.52 -16.04 2.22
N VAL A 462 -17.98 -16.45 1.04
CA VAL A 462 -19.40 -16.57 0.69
C VAL A 462 -19.80 -18.02 0.89
N GLU A 463 -20.74 -18.27 1.79
CA GLU A 463 -21.08 -19.63 2.25
C GLU A 463 -21.58 -20.51 1.11
N GLU A 464 -22.39 -19.93 0.23
CA GLU A 464 -22.99 -20.57 -0.94
C GLU A 464 -21.94 -21.07 -1.93
N TYR A 465 -20.77 -20.42 -1.99
CA TYR A 465 -19.71 -20.77 -2.95
C TYR A 465 -18.85 -21.92 -2.46
N ARG A 466 -18.76 -22.17 -1.14
CA ARG A 466 -17.85 -23.15 -0.55
C ARG A 466 -18.04 -24.54 -1.15
N LYS A 467 -19.29 -25.00 -1.24
CA LYS A 467 -19.61 -26.31 -1.79
C LYS A 467 -19.13 -26.45 -3.23
N SER A 468 -19.51 -25.49 -4.10
CA SER A 468 -19.10 -25.49 -5.51
C SER A 468 -17.58 -25.46 -5.66
N ILE A 469 -16.88 -24.62 -4.91
CA ILE A 469 -15.41 -24.54 -4.94
C ILE A 469 -14.76 -25.89 -4.61
N GLY A 470 -15.24 -26.57 -3.57
CA GLY A 470 -14.66 -27.85 -3.17
C GLY A 470 -15.08 -29.03 -4.05
N GLU A 471 -16.17 -28.89 -4.82
CA GLU A 471 -16.60 -29.85 -5.83
C GLU A 471 -15.87 -29.67 -7.17
N THR A 472 -15.28 -28.50 -7.44
CA THR A 472 -14.44 -28.28 -8.61
C THR A 472 -13.20 -29.20 -8.57
N GLU A 473 -13.00 -29.94 -9.66
CA GLU A 473 -11.88 -30.88 -9.80
C GLU A 473 -10.54 -30.17 -9.63
N GLY A 474 -9.65 -30.76 -8.84
CA GLY A 474 -8.33 -30.20 -8.59
C GLY A 474 -8.28 -29.04 -7.61
N ALA A 475 -9.41 -28.52 -7.10
CA ALA A 475 -9.41 -27.36 -6.21
C ALA A 475 -8.73 -27.66 -4.87
N ILE A 476 -9.19 -28.72 -4.18
CA ILE A 476 -8.66 -29.09 -2.87
C ILE A 476 -7.25 -29.68 -2.98
N SER A 477 -7.02 -30.58 -3.93
CA SER A 477 -5.69 -31.18 -4.13
C SER A 477 -4.65 -30.14 -4.54
N GLY A 478 -5.00 -29.17 -5.39
CA GLY A 478 -4.14 -28.05 -5.77
C GLY A 478 -3.75 -27.18 -4.57
N LEU A 479 -4.70 -26.86 -3.69
CA LEU A 479 -4.41 -26.13 -2.46
C LEU A 479 -3.51 -26.93 -1.51
N VAL A 480 -3.76 -28.23 -1.33
CA VAL A 480 -2.93 -29.09 -0.48
C VAL A 480 -1.50 -29.21 -1.03
N GLU A 481 -1.33 -29.30 -2.36
CA GLU A 481 0.00 -29.30 -2.97
C GLU A 481 0.70 -27.94 -2.80
N LEU A 482 -0.04 -26.83 -2.88
CA LEU A 482 0.50 -25.50 -2.58
C LEU A 482 0.96 -25.38 -1.12
N VAL A 483 0.25 -25.98 -0.17
CA VAL A 483 0.68 -26.08 1.24
C VAL A 483 2.00 -26.87 1.34
N ARG A 484 2.13 -27.98 0.59
CA ARG A 484 3.28 -28.87 0.65
C ARG A 484 4.54 -28.26 0.01
N ARG A 485 4.41 -27.60 -1.14
CA ARG A 485 5.56 -27.20 -1.99
C ARG A 485 5.58 -25.74 -2.43
N GLY A 486 4.54 -24.95 -2.13
CA GLY A 486 4.46 -23.54 -2.54
C GLY A 486 5.50 -22.67 -1.83
N SER A 487 5.72 -21.44 -2.33
CA SER A 487 6.48 -20.42 -1.60
C SER A 487 5.79 -20.03 -0.28
N ALA A 488 6.52 -19.40 0.64
CA ALA A 488 5.96 -18.92 1.93
C ALA A 488 4.61 -18.20 1.76
N ARG A 489 4.57 -17.19 0.87
CA ARG A 489 3.35 -16.42 0.54
C ARG A 489 2.24 -17.29 -0.06
N ALA A 490 2.58 -18.24 -0.93
CA ALA A 490 1.62 -19.15 -1.53
C ALA A 490 1.04 -20.11 -0.47
N ARG A 491 1.89 -20.70 0.37
CA ARG A 491 1.47 -21.54 1.50
C ARG A 491 0.47 -20.83 2.42
N ARG A 492 0.76 -19.58 2.85
CA ARG A 492 -0.20 -18.86 3.72
C ARG A 492 -1.55 -18.66 3.05
N SER A 493 -1.54 -18.31 1.76
CA SER A 493 -2.76 -18.10 0.99
C SER A 493 -3.55 -19.41 0.83
N ALA A 494 -2.87 -20.54 0.63
CA ALA A 494 -3.53 -21.85 0.56
C ALA A 494 -4.08 -22.31 1.92
N VAL A 495 -3.34 -22.13 3.02
CA VAL A 495 -3.83 -22.46 4.36
C VAL A 495 -5.08 -21.63 4.68
N ALA A 496 -5.06 -20.33 4.38
CA ALA A 496 -6.25 -19.47 4.53
C ALA A 496 -7.43 -19.94 3.67
N ALA A 497 -7.18 -20.33 2.42
CA ALA A 497 -8.22 -20.86 1.54
C ALA A 497 -8.81 -22.17 2.07
N LEU A 498 -7.97 -23.11 2.54
CA LEU A 498 -8.42 -24.35 3.18
C LEU A 498 -9.28 -24.04 4.41
N PHE A 499 -8.82 -23.12 5.27
CA PHE A 499 -9.58 -22.69 6.45
C PHE A 499 -10.98 -22.16 6.09
N GLY A 500 -11.12 -21.38 5.03
CA GLY A 500 -12.42 -20.89 4.57
C GLY A 500 -13.33 -21.99 4.01
N LEU A 501 -12.76 -23.06 3.43
CA LEU A 501 -13.52 -24.14 2.79
C LEU A 501 -13.98 -25.25 3.74
N ILE A 502 -13.23 -25.54 4.80
CA ILE A 502 -13.54 -26.64 5.76
C ILE A 502 -14.78 -26.39 6.63
N TYR A 503 -15.38 -25.21 6.55
CA TYR A 503 -16.70 -24.94 7.13
C TYR A 503 -17.84 -25.65 6.36
N CYS A 504 -17.54 -26.23 5.19
CA CYS A 504 -18.41 -27.21 4.53
C CYS A 504 -17.90 -28.63 4.84
N ASP A 505 -18.75 -29.46 5.46
CA ASP A 505 -18.37 -30.83 5.85
C ASP A 505 -17.89 -31.68 4.66
N GLY A 506 -18.49 -31.52 3.48
CA GLY A 506 -18.04 -32.22 2.27
C GLY A 506 -16.62 -31.83 1.87
N ASN A 507 -16.26 -30.56 2.01
CA ASN A 507 -14.92 -30.08 1.72
C ASN A 507 -13.92 -30.54 2.77
N LEU A 508 -14.30 -30.54 4.05
CA LEU A 508 -13.49 -31.07 5.13
C LEU A 508 -13.04 -32.51 4.82
N LYS A 509 -13.97 -33.37 4.39
CA LYS A 509 -13.66 -34.75 3.96
C LYS A 509 -12.70 -34.79 2.78
N ARG A 510 -12.91 -33.93 1.77
CA ARG A 510 -12.02 -33.81 0.61
C ARG A 510 -10.61 -33.36 1.00
N VAL A 511 -10.47 -32.46 1.98
CA VAL A 511 -9.15 -32.02 2.49
C VAL A 511 -8.42 -33.17 3.15
N ILE A 512 -9.10 -33.99 3.95
CA ILE A 512 -8.51 -35.19 4.56
C ILE A 512 -8.09 -36.18 3.48
N ALA A 513 -8.99 -36.52 2.55
CA ALA A 513 -8.74 -37.47 1.47
C ALA A 513 -7.59 -37.03 0.53
N ALA A 514 -7.40 -35.73 0.34
CA ALA A 514 -6.30 -35.17 -0.45
C ALA A 514 -4.94 -35.15 0.29
N GLY A 515 -4.85 -35.68 1.51
CA GLY A 515 -3.62 -35.67 2.32
C GLY A 515 -3.33 -34.30 2.97
N GLY A 516 -4.36 -33.49 3.22
CA GLY A 516 -4.22 -32.17 3.83
C GLY A 516 -3.62 -32.22 5.24
N VAL A 517 -3.97 -33.24 6.03
CA VAL A 517 -3.42 -33.44 7.39
C VAL A 517 -1.90 -33.60 7.34
N GLU A 518 -1.40 -34.48 6.48
CA GLU A 518 0.04 -34.72 6.33
C GLU A 518 0.77 -33.44 5.88
N ALA A 519 0.22 -32.71 4.90
CA ALA A 519 0.81 -31.47 4.42
C ALA A 519 0.92 -30.40 5.52
N LEU A 520 -0.14 -30.22 6.33
CA LEU A 520 -0.17 -29.24 7.42
C LEU A 520 0.80 -29.63 8.56
N ILE A 521 0.90 -30.91 8.91
CA ILE A 521 1.92 -31.39 9.87
C ILE A 521 3.34 -31.19 9.32
N GLY A 522 3.53 -31.37 8.01
CA GLY A 522 4.78 -31.05 7.31
C GLY A 522 5.17 -29.57 7.46
N VAL A 523 4.21 -28.65 7.29
CA VAL A 523 4.43 -27.21 7.54
C VAL A 523 4.86 -26.97 8.97
N LEU A 524 4.15 -27.52 9.97
CA LEU A 524 4.54 -27.35 11.38
C LEU A 524 5.94 -27.90 11.69
N ARG A 525 6.36 -28.96 10.98
CA ARG A 525 7.72 -29.52 11.11
C ARG A 525 8.78 -28.61 10.48
N ALA A 526 8.47 -27.93 9.38
CA ALA A 526 9.40 -27.01 8.70
C ALA A 526 9.49 -25.63 9.37
N SER A 527 8.43 -25.17 10.04
CA SER A 527 8.36 -23.87 10.74
C SER A 527 9.36 -23.68 11.89
N TYR A 528 10.20 -24.67 12.20
CA TYR A 528 11.31 -24.54 13.14
C TYR A 528 12.65 -24.20 12.49
N GLU A 529 12.80 -24.52 11.20
CA GLU A 529 14.06 -24.41 10.47
C GLU A 529 14.14 -23.13 9.62
N GLY A 530 13.07 -22.32 9.58
CA GLY A 530 13.00 -21.09 8.78
C GLY A 530 11.97 -20.05 9.25
N GLU A 531 11.85 -18.98 8.48
CA GLU A 531 11.05 -17.77 8.77
C GLU A 531 9.52 -17.92 8.57
N ASP A 532 9.03 -19.09 8.18
CA ASP A 532 7.62 -19.34 7.84
C ASP A 532 6.70 -19.43 9.08
N ARG A 533 6.18 -18.27 9.51
CA ARG A 533 5.31 -18.12 10.70
C ARG A 533 3.81 -18.33 10.44
N ILE A 534 3.42 -19.31 9.62
CA ILE A 534 2.01 -19.72 9.42
C ILE A 534 1.51 -20.75 10.43
N VAL A 535 2.20 -20.90 11.55
CA VAL A 535 1.91 -21.90 12.59
C VAL A 535 0.48 -21.77 13.11
N ASN A 536 0.03 -20.55 13.42
CA ASN A 536 -1.30 -20.33 13.98
C ASN A 536 -2.42 -20.69 12.99
N ASP A 537 -2.29 -20.25 11.73
CA ASP A 537 -3.28 -20.54 10.68
C ASP A 537 -3.33 -22.04 10.37
N THR A 538 -2.17 -22.69 10.34
CA THR A 538 -2.01 -24.14 10.13
C THR A 538 -2.68 -24.92 11.27
N LEU A 539 -2.44 -24.51 12.52
CA LEU A 539 -3.07 -25.11 13.68
C LEU A 539 -4.58 -24.90 13.68
N ALA A 540 -5.09 -23.74 13.26
CA ALA A 540 -6.53 -23.48 13.17
C ALA A 540 -7.23 -24.45 12.21
N VAL A 541 -6.61 -24.74 11.05
CA VAL A 541 -7.11 -25.78 10.13
C VAL A 541 -7.05 -27.16 10.79
N LEU A 542 -5.92 -27.52 11.40
CA LEU A 542 -5.75 -28.83 12.07
C LEU A 542 -6.75 -29.05 13.21
N VAL A 543 -7.03 -28.03 14.03
CA VAL A 543 -8.06 -28.11 15.09
C VAL A 543 -9.40 -28.51 14.47
N ARG A 544 -9.80 -27.84 13.39
CA ARG A 544 -11.09 -28.11 12.75
C ARG A 544 -11.14 -29.49 12.10
N LEU A 545 -10.05 -29.97 11.51
CA LEU A 545 -9.94 -31.35 11.03
C LEU A 545 -10.02 -32.37 12.18
N ALA A 546 -9.37 -32.08 13.32
CA ALA A 546 -9.33 -32.92 14.51
C ALA A 546 -10.69 -33.09 15.21
N GLU A 547 -11.57 -32.09 15.09
CA GLU A 547 -12.93 -32.15 15.64
C GLU A 547 -13.79 -33.24 14.98
N ARG A 548 -13.33 -33.82 13.85
CA ARG A 548 -13.97 -34.95 13.17
C ARG A 548 -13.13 -36.23 13.39
N THR A 549 -13.82 -37.35 13.59
CA THR A 549 -13.19 -38.67 13.79
C THR A 549 -12.23 -39.03 12.66
N GLU A 550 -12.66 -38.87 11.41
CA GLU A 550 -11.85 -39.13 10.22
C GLU A 550 -10.52 -38.33 10.23
N GLY A 551 -10.57 -37.05 10.61
CA GLY A 551 -9.39 -36.19 10.64
C GLY A 551 -8.47 -36.49 11.82
N ALA A 552 -9.03 -36.77 13.00
CA ALA A 552 -8.27 -37.19 14.17
C ALA A 552 -7.58 -38.55 13.97
N GLU A 553 -8.25 -39.50 13.33
CA GLU A 553 -7.66 -40.77 12.93
C GLU A 553 -6.50 -40.58 11.96
N GLU A 554 -6.66 -39.68 10.99
CA GLU A 554 -5.60 -39.40 10.02
C GLU A 554 -4.39 -38.75 10.69
N MET A 555 -4.60 -37.81 11.63
CA MET A 555 -3.50 -37.28 12.44
C MET A 555 -2.79 -38.35 13.24
N ARG A 556 -3.49 -39.37 13.73
CA ARG A 556 -2.86 -40.51 14.39
C ARG A 556 -2.04 -41.37 13.41
N ARG A 557 -2.45 -41.49 12.14
CA ARG A 557 -1.69 -42.22 11.11
C ARG A 557 -0.42 -41.48 10.71
N VAL A 558 -0.46 -40.15 10.65
CA VAL A 558 0.71 -39.33 10.33
C VAL A 558 1.77 -39.47 11.42
N ALA A 559 2.93 -40.00 11.04
CA ALA A 559 4.03 -40.28 11.96
C ALA A 559 4.41 -39.03 12.77
N SER A 560 4.42 -39.20 14.09
CA SER A 560 4.84 -38.17 15.05
C SER A 560 3.99 -36.88 15.04
N ALA A 561 2.76 -36.88 14.51
CA ALA A 561 1.92 -35.68 14.48
C ALA A 561 1.72 -35.08 15.89
N GLY A 562 1.37 -35.92 16.88
CA GLY A 562 1.26 -35.48 18.28
C GLY A 562 2.57 -34.90 18.82
N ALA A 563 3.71 -35.52 18.51
CA ALA A 563 5.02 -35.04 18.94
C ALA A 563 5.38 -33.69 18.31
N VAL A 564 5.05 -33.49 17.03
CA VAL A 564 5.24 -32.22 16.32
C VAL A 564 4.41 -31.12 16.99
N VAL A 565 3.14 -31.38 17.31
CA VAL A 565 2.26 -30.40 17.98
C VAL A 565 2.75 -30.06 19.38
N VAL A 566 3.17 -31.07 20.17
CA VAL A 566 3.78 -30.84 21.50
C VAL A 566 5.05 -30.01 21.37
N LYS A 567 5.91 -30.32 20.40
CA LYS A 567 7.12 -29.53 20.14
C LYS A 567 6.77 -28.07 19.81
N VAL A 568 5.71 -27.82 19.02
CA VAL A 568 5.30 -26.44 18.63
C VAL A 568 4.86 -25.71 19.89
N MET A 569 4.07 -26.37 20.73
CA MET A 569 3.58 -25.82 21.98
C MET A 569 4.70 -25.43 22.94
N CYS A 570 5.77 -26.23 23.01
CA CYS A 570 6.92 -26.02 23.90
C CYS A 570 7.88 -24.94 23.40
N CYS A 571 7.80 -24.52 22.14
CA CYS A 571 8.69 -23.47 21.63
C CYS A 571 8.41 -22.10 22.26
N ALA A 572 9.50 -21.40 22.62
CA ALA A 572 9.43 -20.09 23.26
C ALA A 572 8.86 -19.02 22.31
N SER A 573 9.09 -19.14 21.00
CA SER A 573 8.58 -18.24 19.97
C SER A 573 7.09 -18.42 19.66
N THR A 574 6.44 -19.47 20.18
CA THR A 574 5.03 -19.78 19.91
C THR A 574 4.11 -18.85 20.69
N THR A 575 3.19 -18.19 19.99
CA THR A 575 2.24 -17.24 20.59
C THR A 575 1.24 -17.93 21.52
N ARG A 576 0.63 -17.17 22.45
CA ARG A 576 -0.39 -17.70 23.37
C ARG A 576 -1.57 -18.36 22.62
N CYS A 577 -2.03 -17.75 21.53
CA CYS A 577 -3.08 -18.31 20.67
C CYS A 577 -2.64 -19.62 20.01
N ALA A 578 -1.42 -19.68 19.47
CA ALA A 578 -0.92 -20.90 18.85
C ALA A 578 -0.77 -22.04 19.89
N LYS A 579 -0.31 -21.74 21.11
CA LYS A 579 -0.28 -22.73 22.21
C LYS A 579 -1.67 -23.25 22.55
N GLU A 580 -2.68 -22.37 22.58
CA GLU A 580 -4.08 -22.76 22.77
C GLU A 580 -4.57 -23.71 21.65
N CYS A 581 -4.24 -23.40 20.39
CA CYS A 581 -4.58 -24.26 19.27
C CYS A 581 -3.86 -25.61 19.36
N CYS A 582 -2.57 -25.66 19.77
CA CYS A 582 -1.87 -26.92 20.00
C CYS A 582 -2.60 -27.80 21.03
N VAL A 583 -2.96 -27.24 22.19
CA VAL A 583 -3.72 -27.98 23.21
C VAL A 583 -5.06 -28.44 22.64
N SER A 584 -5.73 -27.62 21.84
CA SER A 584 -7.01 -27.98 21.22
C SER A 584 -6.88 -29.12 20.22
N VAL A 585 -5.82 -29.15 19.41
CA VAL A 585 -5.52 -30.28 18.52
C VAL A 585 -5.30 -31.55 19.34
N LEU A 586 -4.47 -31.49 20.39
CA LEU A 586 -4.17 -32.65 21.24
C LEU A 586 -5.41 -33.20 21.94
N VAL A 587 -6.26 -32.33 22.50
CA VAL A 587 -7.55 -32.73 23.08
C VAL A 587 -8.44 -33.42 22.03
N ALA A 588 -8.59 -32.81 20.87
CA ALA A 588 -9.44 -33.37 19.81
C ALA A 588 -8.89 -34.71 19.29
N MET A 589 -7.56 -34.88 19.21
CA MET A 589 -6.94 -36.18 18.90
C MET A 589 -7.24 -37.23 19.99
N CYS A 590 -7.24 -36.86 21.26
CA CYS A 590 -7.59 -37.78 22.35
C CYS A 590 -9.07 -38.18 22.32
N ASP A 591 -9.97 -37.22 22.08
CA ASP A 591 -11.42 -37.45 22.07
C ASP A 591 -11.85 -38.26 20.84
N ASN A 592 -11.31 -37.95 19.67
CA ASN A 592 -11.79 -38.47 18.38
C ASN A 592 -10.85 -39.48 17.69
N GLY A 593 -9.56 -39.48 18.01
CA GLY A 593 -8.52 -40.25 17.29
C GLY A 593 -8.18 -41.61 17.92
N GLY A 594 -8.92 -42.03 18.95
CA GLY A 594 -8.66 -43.27 19.70
C GLY A 594 -7.83 -43.01 20.95
N ALA A 595 -8.51 -42.59 22.02
CA ALA A 595 -7.94 -42.13 23.29
C ALA A 595 -6.76 -42.98 23.80
N LYS A 596 -6.88 -44.32 23.86
CA LYS A 596 -5.83 -45.18 24.44
C LYS A 596 -4.47 -45.09 23.73
N LYS A 597 -4.45 -45.03 22.40
CA LYS A 597 -3.20 -45.01 21.63
C LYS A 597 -2.57 -43.62 21.64
N VAL A 598 -3.38 -42.59 21.36
CA VAL A 598 -2.93 -41.20 21.36
C VAL A 598 -2.43 -40.79 22.75
N VAL A 599 -3.21 -41.06 23.80
CA VAL A 599 -2.80 -40.75 25.18
C VAL A 599 -1.56 -41.53 25.58
N GLY A 600 -1.46 -42.81 25.21
CA GLY A 600 -0.28 -43.63 25.49
C GLY A 600 1.02 -43.11 24.84
N GLU A 601 0.93 -42.45 23.69
CA GLU A 601 2.07 -41.75 23.07
C GLU A 601 2.39 -40.43 23.76
N LEU A 602 1.36 -39.64 24.08
CA LEU A 602 1.51 -38.33 24.72
C LEU A 602 2.11 -38.42 26.13
N VAL A 603 1.70 -39.42 26.94
CA VAL A 603 2.23 -39.62 28.30
C VAL A 603 3.74 -39.94 28.29
N LYS A 604 4.27 -40.48 27.20
CA LYS A 604 5.72 -40.77 27.07
C LYS A 604 6.55 -39.51 26.77
N MET A 605 5.93 -38.36 26.52
CA MET A 605 6.62 -37.12 26.16
C MET A 605 6.96 -36.31 27.42
N PRO A 606 8.25 -36.22 27.83
CA PRO A 606 8.62 -35.59 29.11
C PRO A 606 8.31 -34.09 29.16
N SER A 607 8.34 -33.42 28.00
CA SER A 607 8.11 -31.97 27.87
C SER A 607 6.63 -31.57 27.96
N LEU A 608 5.70 -32.51 27.78
CA LEU A 608 4.26 -32.22 27.70
C LEU A 608 3.72 -31.70 29.03
N MET A 609 4.03 -32.38 30.14
CA MET A 609 3.49 -32.02 31.46
C MET A 609 3.92 -30.62 31.90
N GLY A 610 5.22 -30.31 31.80
CA GLY A 610 5.74 -28.99 32.14
C GLY A 610 5.12 -27.88 31.29
N ALA A 611 4.94 -28.12 29.99
CA ALA A 611 4.30 -27.15 29.09
C ALA A 611 2.81 -26.92 29.44
N LEU A 612 2.06 -27.97 29.79
CA LEU A 612 0.66 -27.82 30.20
C LEU A 612 0.51 -27.06 31.52
N TYR A 613 1.36 -27.31 32.51
CA TYR A 613 1.38 -26.53 33.75
C TYR A 613 1.76 -25.07 33.49
N GLY A 614 2.72 -24.79 32.61
CA GLY A 614 3.04 -23.42 32.19
C GLY A 614 1.87 -22.72 31.48
N ILE A 615 1.04 -23.44 30.71
CA ILE A 615 -0.17 -22.88 30.10
C ILE A 615 -1.27 -22.60 31.15
N LEU A 616 -1.31 -23.36 32.25
CA LEU A 616 -2.23 -23.07 33.35
C LEU A 616 -1.91 -21.76 34.06
N THR A 617 -0.63 -21.40 34.17
CA THR A 617 -0.18 -20.17 34.85
C THR A 617 -0.16 -18.97 33.90
N ASP A 618 0.38 -19.13 32.69
CA ASP A 618 0.71 -18.00 31.80
C ASP A 618 -0.15 -17.94 30.52
N GLY A 619 -1.12 -18.85 30.38
CA GLY A 619 -2.00 -18.99 29.22
C GLY A 619 -3.25 -18.09 29.23
N THR A 620 -4.01 -18.11 28.13
CA THR A 620 -5.35 -17.49 28.08
C THR A 620 -6.33 -18.31 28.91
N ALA A 621 -7.44 -17.71 29.38
CA ALA A 621 -8.47 -18.45 30.12
C ALA A 621 -8.99 -19.69 29.37
N ARG A 622 -9.07 -19.59 28.03
CA ARG A 622 -9.47 -20.69 27.15
C ARG A 622 -8.39 -21.76 27.04
N ALA A 623 -7.12 -21.36 26.87
CA ALA A 623 -5.98 -22.26 26.89
C ALA A 623 -5.87 -23.01 28.22
N SER A 624 -6.02 -22.33 29.36
CA SER A 624 -5.97 -22.97 30.68
C SER A 624 -7.13 -23.94 30.88
N LYS A 625 -8.34 -23.62 30.41
CA LYS A 625 -9.48 -24.56 30.45
C LYS A 625 -9.20 -25.82 29.63
N LYS A 626 -8.66 -25.67 28.42
CA LYS A 626 -8.31 -26.79 27.55
C LYS A 626 -7.11 -27.60 28.09
N ALA A 627 -6.14 -26.94 28.71
CA ALA A 627 -5.00 -27.60 29.34
C ALA A 627 -5.44 -28.45 30.55
N ARG A 628 -6.36 -27.95 31.38
CA ARG A 628 -6.98 -28.75 32.46
C ARG A 628 -7.67 -29.99 31.92
N LEU A 629 -8.42 -29.85 30.82
CA LEU A 629 -9.09 -30.98 30.19
C LEU A 629 -8.08 -32.03 29.71
N LEU A 630 -7.03 -31.61 29.01
CA LEU A 630 -5.99 -32.52 28.55
C LEU A 630 -5.26 -33.21 29.72
N LEU A 631 -4.90 -32.46 30.77
CA LEU A 631 -4.30 -33.03 31.99
C LEU A 631 -5.20 -34.09 32.63
N GLY A 632 -6.52 -33.83 32.71
CA GLY A 632 -7.50 -34.80 33.21
C GLY A 632 -7.52 -36.09 32.38
N ILE A 633 -7.44 -35.98 31.04
CA ILE A 633 -7.35 -37.13 30.14
C ILE A 633 -6.05 -37.92 30.37
N LEU A 634 -4.91 -37.22 30.49
CA LEU A 634 -3.60 -37.84 30.68
C LEU A 634 -3.48 -38.55 32.05
N HIS A 635 -3.88 -37.89 33.14
CA HIS A 635 -3.86 -38.48 34.49
C HIS A 635 -4.82 -39.67 34.61
N GLY A 636 -6.05 -39.52 34.09
CA GLY A 636 -7.03 -40.61 34.13
C GLY A 636 -6.65 -41.84 33.30
N PHE A 637 -5.66 -41.74 32.41
CA PHE A 637 -5.05 -42.90 31.73
C PHE A 637 -3.95 -43.54 32.59
N GLY A 638 -3.14 -42.73 33.28
CA GLY A 638 -2.13 -43.20 34.23
C GLY A 638 -2.75 -44.06 35.35
N ASP A 639 -3.86 -43.60 35.93
CA ASP A 639 -4.55 -44.31 37.02
C ASP A 639 -5.12 -45.67 36.57
N ARG A 640 -5.67 -45.75 35.34
CA ARG A 640 -6.21 -47.00 34.77
C ARG A 640 -5.12 -48.01 34.40
N MET A 641 -3.93 -47.54 34.00
CA MET A 641 -2.76 -48.38 33.72
C MET A 641 -2.09 -48.86 35.01
N GLY A 642 -2.05 -48.02 36.06
CA GLY A 642 -1.59 -48.39 37.40
C GLY A 642 -2.47 -49.45 38.04
N SER A 643 -3.79 -49.26 38.00
CA SER A 643 -4.79 -50.24 38.47
C SER A 643 -4.72 -51.57 37.70
N SER A 644 -4.52 -51.56 36.37
CA SER A 644 -4.38 -52.80 35.58
C SER A 644 -3.08 -53.56 35.87
N ARG A 645 -1.99 -52.86 36.23
CA ARG A 645 -0.73 -53.49 36.68
C ARG A 645 -0.87 -54.11 38.07
N GLU A 646 -1.58 -53.46 38.99
CA GLU A 646 -1.89 -54.05 40.30
C GLU A 646 -2.81 -55.28 40.16
N THR A 647 -3.72 -55.28 39.18
CA THR A 647 -4.58 -56.45 38.93
C THR A 647 -3.82 -57.62 38.28
N MET A 648 -2.82 -57.38 37.41
CA MET A 648 -1.96 -58.46 36.88
C MET A 648 -0.97 -59.00 37.91
N VAL A 649 -0.45 -58.17 38.83
CA VAL A 649 0.43 -58.63 39.92
C VAL A 649 -0.36 -59.41 40.99
N ALA A 650 -1.66 -59.14 41.15
CA ALA A 650 -2.53 -59.93 42.03
C ALA A 650 -2.88 -61.31 41.47
N VAL A 651 -2.93 -61.50 40.14
CA VAL A 651 -3.24 -62.81 39.52
C VAL A 651 -2.02 -63.73 39.45
N VAL A 652 -0.79 -63.21 39.46
CA VAL A 652 0.45 -64.04 39.49
C VAL A 652 0.86 -64.43 40.92
N ARG A 653 0.15 -63.97 41.95
CA ARG A 653 0.36 -64.38 43.36
C ARG A 653 -0.68 -65.40 43.88
N VAL A 654 -1.53 -65.92 43.02
CA VAL A 654 -2.42 -67.05 43.33
C VAL A 654 -2.30 -68.08 42.21
N GLN A 655 -1.16 -68.76 42.16
CA GLN A 655 -1.00 -70.10 41.61
C GLN A 655 0.18 -70.80 42.27
#